data_AF-A0A5C3EZX5-F1
#
_entry.id   AF-A0A5C3EZX5-F1
#
_cell.length_a   1.000
_cell.length_b   1.000
_cell.length_c   1.000
_cell.angle_alpha   90.00
_cell.angle_beta   90.00
_cell.angle_gamma   90.00
#
_symmetry.space_group_name_H-M   'P 1'
#
loop_
_entity.id
_entity.type
_entity.pdbx_description
1 polymer ?
#
loop_
_entity_poly.entity_id
_entity_poly.type
_entity_poly.pdbx_seq_one_letter_code
_entity_poly.pdbx_strand_id
1 'polypeptide(L)'
;MTVPGEPWEDTDFETVPAYGFSKLPGHPVNYPPKDLDGYNFTILPRDLVELYGSITSVQLASHAPMVRDKEVYKNWMFIGSGPALFKVSPHFKELLQQQLQLSNYTIFLSSYPLAFIQGSQVVTMRELMVALQGTGCSEVRVQAYGMKQELDDTSMVLGDPEHPLAATNFWDLGRNFQQPHITLVKPKFLKRSGATEVYPMLLLLGKGHGTVKLTLNFRGVPFKIKIYPLLVHSLKACSGKQVQFDPTTLETCKKRETSLLHKLSNLETFHDLQLGGLRIEVTVSANTLTEASAMVSQTPLLNIHEWIQPTSPEMQKLQLSVRFISRARYFRQFKLLLDKARELGTFRGDKMRKTGPVRKKILRDLFNALGWNPGHRATSRLPPQEPWWKLKPSDKDLDELPQVQTSMLDFLDPQDPKVHHKEIQRCCKIFKRGKNFRVLILNAANRAVPMGSESTKEKMAEWVYKKYGRTWPTTCYLLEQPFRTSTSHAGTSNIHKSLDQELGKFTITHQDALMGSPKFHQLRESANYLVTSGYIKGDGNCQFRALSHAIYGHQGRFRELREEVVRHLRANLHLVEPVLAAEVLSTTRTIKTPVQYLQHMDNEGTWGDDLTLSTLVNLHKLSLLIINPDRSFFEVKAPEHPQTYTALYYTGNHYELVVRKRQ
;
A
#
# COMPACT_ATOMS: atom_id res chain seq x y z
N MET A 1 -22.19 -42.28 -2.13
CA MET A 1 -21.64 -41.46 -3.24
C MET A 1 -20.92 -40.27 -2.63
N THR A 2 -19.60 -40.32 -2.60
CA THR A 2 -18.72 -39.25 -2.13
C THR A 2 -18.71 -38.11 -3.15
N VAL A 3 -19.02 -36.89 -2.71
CA VAL A 3 -18.94 -35.68 -3.54
C VAL A 3 -17.45 -35.39 -3.78
N PRO A 4 -16.95 -35.32 -5.03
CA PRO A 4 -15.56 -35.00 -5.28
C PRO A 4 -15.26 -33.52 -4.99
N GLY A 5 -14.21 -33.24 -4.20
CA GLY A 5 -13.40 -32.04 -4.30
C GLY A 5 -13.89 -30.79 -3.57
N GLU A 6 -13.85 -30.76 -2.23
CA GLU A 6 -13.66 -29.47 -1.56
C GLU A 6 -12.21 -28.99 -1.80
N PRO A 7 -11.95 -27.70 -2.15
CA PRO A 7 -10.62 -27.20 -2.52
C PRO A 7 -9.58 -27.20 -1.38
N TRP A 8 -9.93 -27.77 -0.23
CA TRP A 8 -9.14 -27.88 0.99
C TRP A 8 -8.81 -29.32 1.34
N GLU A 9 -9.34 -30.30 0.59
CA GLU A 9 -8.99 -31.70 0.78
C GLU A 9 -7.49 -31.88 0.50
N ASP A 10 -6.84 -32.56 1.44
CA ASP A 10 -5.39 -32.81 1.49
C ASP A 10 -5.02 -33.90 0.47
N THR A 11 -5.49 -33.80 -0.78
CA THR A 11 -5.25 -34.81 -1.83
C THR A 11 -3.88 -34.66 -2.48
N ASP A 12 -3.31 -33.45 -2.47
CA ASP A 12 -1.95 -33.19 -2.95
C ASP A 12 -0.99 -33.06 -1.78
N PHE A 13 -0.67 -34.20 -1.16
CA PHE A 13 0.62 -34.35 -0.48
C PHE A 13 1.68 -34.54 -1.58
N GLU A 14 2.24 -33.45 -2.08
CA GLU A 14 3.69 -33.48 -2.19
C GLU A 14 4.17 -33.52 -0.75
N THR A 15 4.41 -34.72 -0.23
CA THR A 15 5.45 -34.92 0.77
C THR A 15 6.74 -34.47 0.12
N VAL A 16 6.95 -33.16 0.00
CA VAL A 16 8.29 -32.63 -0.19
C VAL A 16 8.98 -33.06 1.08
N PRO A 17 9.90 -34.03 1.01
CA PRO A 17 10.47 -34.57 2.21
C PRO A 17 11.20 -33.43 2.89
N ALA A 18 11.42 -33.53 4.20
CA ALA A 18 12.20 -32.56 4.96
C ALA A 18 13.67 -32.44 4.48
N TYR A 19 14.00 -32.88 3.26
CA TYR A 19 15.30 -32.76 2.58
C TYR A 19 15.85 -31.32 2.60
N GLY A 20 15.00 -30.28 2.65
CA GLY A 20 15.45 -28.90 2.79
C GLY A 20 16.16 -28.59 4.12
N PHE A 21 15.96 -29.42 5.16
CA PHE A 21 16.64 -29.31 6.46
C PHE A 21 17.22 -30.64 6.95
N SER A 22 17.31 -31.68 6.12
CA SER A 22 17.99 -32.92 6.48
C SER A 22 19.45 -32.59 6.77
N LYS A 23 19.88 -32.86 8.00
CA LYS A 23 21.25 -32.61 8.44
C LYS A 23 22.19 -33.49 7.60
N LEU A 24 22.93 -32.88 6.67
CA LEU A 24 24.07 -33.55 6.05
C LEU A 24 25.18 -33.74 7.10
N PRO A 25 26.02 -34.78 7.01
CA PRO A 25 27.16 -34.94 7.91
C PRO A 25 28.06 -33.70 7.86
N GLY A 26 28.39 -33.10 9.00
CA GLY A 26 29.33 -31.98 9.10
C GLY A 26 28.74 -30.58 9.35
N HIS A 27 27.43 -30.41 9.54
CA HIS A 27 26.88 -29.11 9.94
C HIS A 27 27.36 -28.69 11.36
N PRO A 28 27.90 -27.46 11.54
CA PRO A 28 28.29 -26.98 12.86
C PRO A 28 27.07 -26.86 13.77
N VAL A 29 27.26 -27.13 15.07
CA VAL A 29 26.20 -27.04 16.08
C VAL A 29 25.79 -25.59 16.32
N ASN A 30 26.77 -24.68 16.31
CA ASN A 30 26.55 -23.25 16.51
C ASN A 30 26.86 -22.48 15.24
N TYR A 31 26.03 -21.48 14.93
CA TYR A 31 26.29 -20.52 13.87
C TYR A 31 26.45 -19.12 14.47
N PRO A 32 27.45 -18.35 14.01
CA PRO A 32 27.52 -16.94 14.37
C PRO A 32 26.33 -16.18 13.78
N PRO A 33 25.98 -15.03 14.38
CA PRO A 33 25.01 -14.12 13.78
C PRO A 33 25.50 -13.66 12.40
N LYS A 34 24.57 -13.52 11.46
CA LYS A 34 24.87 -13.02 10.11
C LYS A 34 24.63 -11.52 10.00
N ASP A 35 23.64 -11.02 10.74
CA ASP A 35 23.24 -9.62 10.67
C ASP A 35 22.74 -9.09 12.02
N LEU A 36 22.83 -7.78 12.20
CA LEU A 36 22.21 -7.01 13.26
C LEU A 36 20.88 -6.45 12.73
N ASP A 37 19.75 -6.88 13.29
CA ASP A 37 18.43 -6.38 12.93
C ASP A 37 18.08 -5.10 13.70
N GLY A 38 18.55 -4.98 14.94
CA GLY A 38 18.27 -3.83 15.78
C GLY A 38 19.06 -3.82 17.08
N TYR A 39 19.09 -2.67 17.73
CA TYR A 39 19.82 -2.45 18.97
C TYR A 39 19.19 -1.35 19.81
N ASN A 40 19.45 -1.43 21.11
CA ASN A 40 19.24 -0.34 22.06
C ASN A 40 20.45 -0.32 22.97
N PHE A 41 21.25 0.73 22.86
CA PHE A 41 22.43 0.89 23.70
C PHE A 41 22.60 2.34 24.13
N THR A 42 23.32 2.56 25.22
CA THR A 42 23.61 3.89 25.73
C THR A 42 25.06 4.26 25.40
N ILE A 43 25.27 5.51 25.00
CA ILE A 43 26.57 6.08 24.63
C ILE A 43 26.73 7.47 25.23
N LEU A 44 27.98 7.93 25.40
CA LEU A 44 28.27 9.30 25.78
C LEU A 44 28.03 10.22 24.57
N PRO A 45 27.57 11.47 24.76
CA PRO A 45 27.29 12.35 23.62
C PRO A 45 28.49 12.55 22.69
N ARG A 46 29.70 12.64 23.24
CA ARG A 46 30.94 12.90 22.48
C ARG A 46 31.22 11.82 21.41
N ASP A 47 30.79 10.59 21.64
CA ASP A 47 31.08 9.46 20.75
C ASP A 47 30.04 9.36 19.61
N LEU A 48 28.95 10.15 19.65
CA LEU A 48 27.94 10.18 18.57
C LEU A 48 28.55 10.62 17.23
N VAL A 49 29.52 11.54 17.27
CA VAL A 49 30.19 12.05 16.07
C VAL A 49 31.14 11.01 15.48
N GLU A 50 31.83 10.24 16.31
CA GLU A 50 32.67 9.13 15.86
C GLU A 50 31.81 8.04 15.20
N LEU A 51 30.66 7.74 15.80
CA LEU A 51 29.78 6.68 15.30
C LEU A 51 29.02 7.06 14.02
N TYR A 52 28.52 8.28 13.92
CA TYR A 52 27.61 8.68 12.85
C TYR A 52 28.15 9.76 11.92
N GLY A 53 29.31 10.36 12.22
CA GLY A 53 29.88 11.46 11.46
C GLY A 53 29.31 12.84 11.80
N SER A 54 30.17 13.86 11.78
CA SER A 54 29.86 15.23 12.24
C SER A 54 28.69 15.90 11.53
N ILE A 55 28.60 15.74 10.21
CA ILE A 55 27.63 16.45 9.34
C ILE A 55 26.31 15.70 9.17
N THR A 56 26.16 14.54 9.81
CA THR A 56 24.96 13.73 9.69
C THR A 56 23.75 14.48 10.23
N SER A 57 22.71 14.59 9.40
CA SER A 57 21.50 15.32 9.75
C SER A 57 20.68 14.55 10.78
N VAL A 58 20.24 15.27 11.81
CA VAL A 58 19.31 14.78 12.82
C VAL A 58 18.08 15.68 12.82
N GLN A 59 16.93 15.09 12.49
CA GLN A 59 15.64 15.74 12.65
C GLN A 59 15.28 15.72 14.14
N LEU A 60 15.16 16.90 14.75
CA LEU A 60 14.71 17.00 16.14
C LEU A 60 13.28 16.46 16.28
N ALA A 61 13.05 15.73 17.36
CA ALA A 61 11.84 14.94 17.52
C ALA A 61 10.64 15.80 17.94
N SER A 62 9.65 15.89 17.05
CA SER A 62 8.34 16.51 17.32
C SER A 62 7.25 15.52 17.74
N HIS A 63 7.57 14.24 17.68
CA HIS A 63 6.71 13.12 18.05
C HIS A 63 7.53 12.07 18.80
N ALA A 64 6.89 11.24 19.62
CA ALA A 64 7.54 10.09 20.25
C ALA A 64 7.16 8.80 19.54
N PRO A 65 8.09 8.14 18.83
CA PRO A 65 7.85 6.83 18.25
C PRO A 65 7.52 5.76 19.31
N MET A 66 6.62 4.84 18.99
CA MET A 66 6.35 3.67 19.84
C MET A 66 7.36 2.57 19.53
N VAL A 67 8.45 2.55 20.28
CA VAL A 67 9.60 1.66 20.07
C VAL A 67 9.89 0.88 21.35
N ARG A 68 10.24 -0.40 21.20
CA ARG A 68 10.56 -1.28 22.34
C ARG A 68 11.85 -0.81 23.03
N ASP A 69 11.87 -0.84 24.36
CA ASP A 69 13.09 -0.71 25.17
C ASP A 69 12.87 -1.36 26.55
N LYS A 70 13.86 -1.29 27.46
CA LYS A 70 13.69 -1.62 28.88
C LYS A 70 12.78 -0.58 29.55
N GLU A 71 11.98 -1.00 30.53
CA GLU A 71 10.96 -0.16 31.19
C GLU A 71 11.53 1.13 31.79
N VAL A 72 12.78 1.11 32.26
CA VAL A 72 13.49 2.29 32.80
C VAL A 72 13.57 3.46 31.79
N TYR A 73 13.56 3.16 30.50
CA TYR A 73 13.62 4.15 29.42
C TYR A 73 12.26 4.58 28.90
N LYS A 74 11.15 4.04 29.42
CA LYS A 74 9.80 4.33 28.92
C LYS A 74 9.46 5.82 28.96
N ASN A 75 9.92 6.51 29.99
CA ASN A 75 9.67 7.94 30.21
C ASN A 75 10.78 8.84 29.66
N TRP A 76 11.78 8.28 28.98
CA TRP A 76 12.84 9.08 28.35
C TRP A 76 12.31 9.80 27.11
N MET A 77 12.75 11.03 26.93
CA MET A 77 12.32 11.90 25.84
C MET A 77 13.11 11.60 24.57
N PHE A 78 12.42 11.49 23.44
CA PHE A 78 13.08 11.49 22.13
C PHE A 78 13.56 12.90 21.80
N ILE A 79 14.85 13.02 21.48
CA ILE A 79 15.47 14.30 21.10
C ILE A 79 15.60 14.44 19.59
N GLY A 80 15.74 13.33 18.86
CA GLY A 80 15.83 13.38 17.41
C GLY A 80 15.86 12.01 16.76
N SER A 81 15.79 12.04 15.44
CA SER A 81 15.89 10.89 14.55
C SER A 81 16.78 11.23 13.35
N GLY A 82 17.71 10.33 13.03
CA GLY A 82 18.53 10.38 11.82
C GLY A 82 18.93 8.95 11.44
N PRO A 83 20.20 8.56 11.55
CA PRO A 83 20.62 7.17 11.35
C PRO A 83 20.06 6.20 12.41
N ALA A 84 19.71 6.74 13.58
CA ALA A 84 19.03 6.06 14.67
C ALA A 84 18.05 7.03 15.36
N LEU A 85 17.28 6.51 16.32
CA LEU A 85 16.51 7.32 17.25
C LEU A 85 17.36 7.62 18.49
N PHE A 86 17.29 8.85 18.98
CA PHE A 86 18.06 9.31 20.12
C PHE A 86 17.13 9.72 21.26
N LYS A 87 17.42 9.27 22.47
CA LYS A 87 16.68 9.62 23.68
C LYS A 87 17.60 10.03 24.81
N VAL A 88 17.10 10.90 25.69
CA VAL A 88 17.77 11.32 26.93
C VAL A 88 16.75 11.43 28.06
N SER A 89 17.25 11.56 29.29
CA SER A 89 16.40 11.87 30.45
C SER A 89 15.63 13.19 30.23
N PRO A 90 14.33 13.26 30.57
CA PRO A 90 13.51 14.47 30.39
C PRO A 90 14.02 15.69 31.15
N HIS A 91 14.83 15.50 32.20
CA HIS A 91 15.41 16.59 32.99
C HIS A 91 16.30 17.52 32.14
N PHE A 92 16.87 17.03 31.04
CA PHE A 92 17.70 17.84 30.13
C PHE A 92 16.89 18.69 29.14
N LYS A 93 15.56 18.61 29.12
CA LYS A 93 14.73 19.21 28.06
C LYS A 93 14.91 20.72 27.92
N GLU A 94 14.83 21.46 29.03
CA GLU A 94 14.98 22.93 29.03
C GLU A 94 16.44 23.35 28.80
N LEU A 95 17.39 22.65 29.44
CA LEU A 95 18.82 22.91 29.24
C LEU A 95 19.24 22.69 27.77
N LEU A 96 18.74 21.64 27.14
CA LEU A 96 19.06 21.32 25.74
C LEU A 96 18.48 22.38 24.79
N GLN A 97 17.30 22.93 25.11
CA GLN A 97 16.75 24.07 24.37
C GLN A 97 17.67 25.28 24.47
N GLN A 98 18.10 25.64 25.67
CA GLN A 98 19.00 26.78 25.89
C GLN A 98 20.31 26.63 25.11
N GLN A 99 20.92 25.43 25.15
CA GLN A 99 22.16 25.15 24.44
C GLN A 99 22.02 25.25 22.91
N LEU A 100 20.90 24.80 22.34
CA LEU A 100 20.62 24.95 20.91
C LEU A 100 20.33 26.41 20.54
N GLN A 101 19.66 27.18 21.41
CA GLN A 101 19.43 28.61 21.19
C GLN A 101 20.72 29.43 21.17
N LEU A 102 21.73 29.05 21.97
CA LEU A 102 23.08 29.63 21.89
C LEU A 102 23.75 29.41 20.52
N SER A 103 23.31 28.37 19.79
CA SER A 103 23.76 28.06 18.43
C SER A 103 22.82 28.63 17.34
N ASN A 104 22.04 29.69 17.67
CA ASN A 104 21.10 30.37 16.78
C ASN A 104 19.91 29.54 16.29
N TYR A 105 19.53 28.47 16.99
CA TYR A 105 18.32 27.71 16.69
C TYR A 105 17.08 28.26 17.39
N THR A 106 16.07 28.63 16.62
CA THR A 106 14.75 29.02 17.15
C THR A 106 13.85 27.80 17.28
N ILE A 107 13.80 27.24 18.49
CA ILE A 107 12.95 26.08 18.80
C ILE A 107 12.02 26.34 19.97
N PHE A 108 10.86 25.70 19.92
CA PHE A 108 9.88 25.67 20.99
C PHE A 108 9.70 24.23 21.48
N LEU A 109 9.62 24.06 22.79
CA LEU A 109 9.43 22.75 23.42
C LEU A 109 8.05 22.16 23.09
N SER A 110 8.01 20.84 22.94
CA SER A 110 6.74 20.12 22.86
C SER A 110 6.04 20.12 24.22
N SER A 111 4.72 20.33 24.24
CA SER A 111 3.89 20.08 25.43
C SER A 111 3.79 18.59 25.76
N TYR A 112 4.13 17.71 24.83
CA TYR A 112 4.18 16.27 25.07
C TYR A 112 5.53 15.87 25.71
N PRO A 113 5.55 15.23 26.91
CA PRO A 113 6.79 15.00 27.65
C PRO A 113 7.83 14.13 26.93
N LEU A 114 7.38 13.21 26.06
CA LEU A 114 8.28 12.28 25.35
C LEU A 114 8.80 12.81 24.01
N ALA A 115 8.36 14.00 23.58
CA ALA A 115 8.87 14.69 22.40
C ALA A 115 9.63 15.95 22.82
N PHE A 116 10.66 16.31 22.05
CA PHE A 116 11.53 17.43 22.38
C PHE A 116 10.91 18.76 21.95
N ILE A 117 10.63 18.93 20.65
CA ILE A 117 10.15 20.19 20.08
C ILE A 117 8.71 20.11 19.56
N GLN A 118 8.04 21.23 19.35
CA GLN A 118 6.72 21.24 18.66
C GLN A 118 6.83 21.35 17.14
N GLY A 119 7.87 22.04 16.64
CA GLY A 119 8.06 22.34 15.23
C GLY A 119 8.86 21.28 14.48
N SER A 120 9.41 21.67 13.33
CA SER A 120 10.37 20.85 12.58
C SER A 120 11.70 21.60 12.52
N GLN A 121 12.77 20.98 13.00
CA GLN A 121 14.11 21.53 12.96
C GLN A 121 15.11 20.40 12.71
N VAL A 122 16.05 20.64 11.80
CA VAL A 122 17.17 19.75 11.54
C VAL A 122 18.44 20.39 12.11
N VAL A 123 19.27 19.60 12.74
CA VAL A 123 20.61 19.96 13.22
C VAL A 123 21.62 18.94 12.71
N THR A 124 22.91 19.28 12.72
CA THR A 124 23.98 18.30 12.51
C THR A 124 24.23 17.48 13.78
N MET A 125 24.78 16.27 13.62
CA MET A 125 25.18 15.43 14.75
C MET A 125 26.17 16.16 15.67
N ARG A 126 27.09 16.94 15.09
CA ARG A 126 28.05 17.74 15.86
C ARG A 126 27.36 18.80 16.73
N GLU A 127 26.38 19.53 16.19
CA GLU A 127 25.64 20.54 16.96
C GLU A 127 24.81 19.89 18.08
N LEU A 128 24.17 18.75 17.79
CA LEU A 128 23.45 17.99 18.81
C LEU A 128 24.38 17.52 19.93
N MET A 129 25.55 16.96 19.58
CA MET A 129 26.58 16.55 20.53
C MET A 129 27.02 17.73 21.42
N VAL A 130 27.40 18.86 20.81
CA VAL A 130 27.85 20.05 21.55
C VAL A 130 26.77 20.54 22.50
N ALA A 131 25.52 20.60 22.03
CA ALA A 131 24.40 21.04 22.86
C ALA A 131 24.17 20.09 24.04
N LEU A 132 24.22 18.77 23.82
CA LEU A 132 24.11 17.77 24.89
C LEU A 132 25.23 17.89 25.91
N GLN A 133 26.48 18.06 25.48
CA GLN A 133 27.61 18.26 26.39
C GLN A 133 27.45 19.54 27.22
N GLY A 134 26.95 20.63 26.61
CA GLY A 134 26.65 21.87 27.30
C GLY A 134 25.57 21.75 28.40
N THR A 135 24.73 20.71 28.36
CA THR A 135 23.78 20.40 29.43
C THR A 135 24.36 19.56 30.57
N GLY A 136 25.58 19.03 30.42
CA GLY A 136 26.15 18.01 31.30
C GLY A 136 25.55 16.61 31.07
N CYS A 137 24.83 16.38 29.98
CA CYS A 137 24.31 15.05 29.64
C CYS A 137 25.46 14.08 29.39
N SER A 138 25.45 12.93 30.06
CA SER A 138 26.41 11.84 29.87
C SER A 138 25.77 10.60 29.23
N GLU A 139 24.48 10.61 28.96
CA GLU A 139 23.74 9.39 28.60
C GLU A 139 22.79 9.65 27.43
N VAL A 140 23.14 9.11 26.26
CA VAL A 140 22.27 9.12 25.08
C VAL A 140 21.87 7.70 24.77
N ARG A 141 20.58 7.40 24.87
CA ARG A 141 20.02 6.10 24.50
C ARG A 141 19.75 6.09 23.01
N VAL A 142 20.45 5.22 22.30
CA VAL A 142 20.40 5.08 20.83
C VAL A 142 19.59 3.84 20.47
N GLN A 143 18.65 3.97 19.53
CA GLN A 143 17.76 2.88 19.12
C GLN A 143 17.64 2.77 17.60
N ALA A 144 17.81 1.57 17.05
CA ALA A 144 17.56 1.27 15.64
C ALA A 144 16.96 -0.12 15.47
N TYR A 145 16.12 -0.32 14.44
CA TYR A 145 15.39 -1.57 14.21
C TYR A 145 15.11 -1.82 12.73
N GLY A 146 15.11 -3.09 12.34
CA GLY A 146 14.74 -3.60 11.02
C GLY A 146 15.81 -3.47 9.94
N MET A 147 17.05 -3.12 10.28
CA MET A 147 18.10 -2.76 9.33
C MET A 147 18.75 -3.96 8.62
N LYS A 148 18.89 -5.11 9.30
CA LYS A 148 19.58 -6.32 8.78
C LYS A 148 20.98 -5.99 8.26
N GLN A 149 21.69 -5.19 9.03
CA GLN A 149 23.06 -4.79 8.73
C GLN A 149 23.93 -6.04 8.80
N GLU A 150 24.59 -6.41 7.71
CA GLU A 150 25.49 -7.56 7.71
C GLU A 150 26.61 -7.36 8.73
N LEU A 151 26.91 -8.42 9.47
CA LEU A 151 28.06 -8.50 10.35
C LEU A 151 29.15 -9.24 9.58
N ASP A 152 29.89 -8.52 8.75
CA ASP A 152 31.16 -9.02 8.21
C ASP A 152 32.26 -8.91 9.28
N ASP A 153 33.42 -9.52 9.04
CA ASP A 153 34.56 -9.53 9.96
C ASP A 153 35.17 -8.12 10.21
N THR A 154 34.52 -7.04 9.76
CA THR A 154 35.02 -5.67 9.85
C THR A 154 34.21 -4.75 10.78
N SER A 155 34.85 -4.42 11.91
CA SER A 155 34.86 -3.10 12.58
C SER A 155 33.60 -2.47 13.18
N MET A 156 32.40 -3.08 13.15
CA MET A 156 31.25 -2.43 13.80
C MET A 156 31.30 -2.56 15.33
N VAL A 157 31.99 -1.62 15.96
CA VAL A 157 32.09 -1.51 17.44
C VAL A 157 30.93 -0.68 17.94
N LEU A 158 29.93 -1.33 18.51
CA LEU A 158 28.79 -0.66 19.16
C LEU A 158 28.73 -1.02 20.65
N GLY A 159 28.39 -0.02 21.45
CA GLY A 159 28.35 -0.11 22.90
C GLY A 159 29.72 0.14 23.54
N ASP A 160 29.68 0.69 24.74
CA ASP A 160 30.85 0.95 25.58
C ASP A 160 30.71 0.08 26.84
N PRO A 161 31.63 -0.86 27.11
CA PRO A 161 31.55 -1.74 28.27
C PRO A 161 31.71 -1.00 29.60
N GLU A 162 32.38 0.14 29.60
CA GLU A 162 32.63 0.95 30.80
C GLU A 162 31.50 1.94 31.09
N HIS A 163 30.54 2.10 30.16
CA HIS A 163 29.42 3.00 30.38
C HIS A 163 28.56 2.49 31.56
N PRO A 164 28.18 3.35 32.53
CA PRO A 164 27.37 2.93 33.70
C PRO A 164 26.02 2.26 33.39
N LEU A 165 25.52 2.41 32.17
CA LEU A 165 24.23 1.86 31.71
C LEU A 165 24.43 0.72 30.71
N ALA A 166 25.66 0.24 30.49
CA ALA A 166 25.96 -0.79 29.50
C ALA A 166 25.17 -2.09 29.73
N ALA A 167 24.96 -2.49 30.99
CA ALA A 167 24.16 -3.68 31.36
C ALA A 167 22.68 -3.58 30.94
N THR A 168 22.20 -2.37 30.58
CA THR A 168 20.84 -2.15 30.09
C THR A 168 20.72 -2.37 28.57
N ASN A 169 21.83 -2.52 27.87
CA ASN A 169 21.88 -2.68 26.43
C ASN A 169 21.27 -4.03 26.00
N PHE A 170 20.74 -4.07 24.79
CA PHE A 170 20.35 -5.33 24.15
C PHE A 170 20.39 -5.23 22.62
N TRP A 171 20.59 -6.39 22.00
CA TRP A 171 20.94 -6.53 20.59
C TRP A 171 20.06 -7.60 19.96
N ASP A 172 19.48 -7.31 18.79
CA ASP A 172 18.68 -8.24 17.99
C ASP A 172 19.54 -8.77 16.84
N LEU A 173 20.08 -9.98 17.00
CA LEU A 173 20.98 -10.63 16.06
C LEU A 173 20.23 -11.69 15.24
N GLY A 174 20.50 -11.81 13.95
CA GLY A 174 19.68 -12.67 13.09
C GLY A 174 20.41 -13.42 12.00
N ARG A 175 19.64 -14.34 11.39
CA ARG A 175 20.02 -15.11 10.21
C ARG A 175 18.81 -15.53 9.40
N ASN A 176 18.93 -15.46 8.07
CA ASN A 176 17.94 -15.97 7.12
C ASN A 176 18.32 -17.36 6.63
N PHE A 177 17.33 -18.23 6.50
CA PHE A 177 17.41 -19.58 5.95
C PHE A 177 16.43 -19.68 4.80
N GLN A 178 16.88 -19.34 3.60
CA GLN A 178 16.06 -19.35 2.39
C GLN A 178 15.80 -20.78 1.92
N GLN A 179 14.60 -21.00 1.39
CA GLN A 179 14.24 -22.24 0.72
C GLN A 179 13.06 -21.97 -0.25
N PRO A 180 12.78 -22.85 -1.22
CA PRO A 180 11.75 -22.58 -2.23
C PRO A 180 10.31 -22.61 -1.66
N HIS A 181 10.10 -23.18 -0.48
CA HIS A 181 8.79 -23.31 0.16
C HIS A 181 8.56 -22.26 1.23
N ILE A 182 7.33 -21.72 1.28
CA ILE A 182 6.87 -20.96 2.44
C ILE A 182 6.86 -21.90 3.63
N THR A 183 7.66 -21.56 4.64
CA THR A 183 7.89 -22.43 5.78
C THR A 183 7.37 -21.78 7.04
N LEU A 184 6.51 -22.50 7.73
CA LEU A 184 5.88 -22.09 8.98
C LEU A 184 6.32 -23.02 10.10
N VAL A 185 6.38 -22.51 11.33
CA VAL A 185 6.79 -23.30 12.50
C VAL A 185 5.77 -23.25 13.63
N LYS A 186 5.80 -24.26 14.49
CA LYS A 186 5.05 -24.35 15.74
C LYS A 186 5.85 -25.17 16.75
N PRO A 187 5.85 -24.85 18.05
CA PRO A 187 6.49 -25.71 19.04
C PRO A 187 5.84 -27.09 19.08
N LYS A 188 6.67 -28.15 19.13
CA LYS A 188 6.21 -29.55 19.17
C LYS A 188 5.75 -29.95 20.57
N PHE A 189 6.53 -29.55 21.59
CA PHE A 189 6.29 -29.93 22.99
C PHE A 189 5.88 -28.75 23.89
N LEU A 190 6.28 -27.52 23.55
CA LEU A 190 6.01 -26.35 24.37
C LEU A 190 4.53 -25.94 24.26
N LYS A 191 3.87 -25.84 25.42
CA LYS A 191 2.55 -25.22 25.52
C LYS A 191 2.68 -23.70 25.42
N ARG A 192 1.64 -23.06 24.91
CA ARG A 192 1.55 -21.59 24.91
C ARG A 192 1.58 -21.06 26.35
N SER A 193 2.39 -20.04 26.58
CA SER A 193 2.57 -19.36 27.87
C SER A 193 3.02 -17.91 27.63
N GLY A 194 3.19 -17.10 28.68
CA GLY A 194 3.82 -15.77 28.54
C GLY A 194 5.25 -15.83 27.99
N ALA A 195 5.92 -16.99 28.12
CA ALA A 195 7.26 -17.23 27.59
C ALA A 195 7.26 -17.87 26.18
N THR A 196 6.10 -18.29 25.65
CA THR A 196 6.00 -18.92 24.33
C THR A 196 4.72 -18.50 23.62
N GLU A 197 4.88 -17.70 22.58
CA GLU A 197 3.79 -17.18 21.74
C GLU A 197 3.89 -17.79 20.34
N VAL A 198 2.73 -18.14 19.78
CA VAL A 198 2.62 -18.62 18.40
C VAL A 198 1.60 -17.75 17.69
N TYR A 199 1.98 -17.26 16.52
CA TYR A 199 1.15 -16.43 15.64
C TYR A 199 0.85 -17.24 14.38
N PRO A 200 -0.26 -18.00 14.36
CA PRO A 200 -0.64 -18.79 13.20
C PRO A 200 -0.78 -17.92 11.96
N MET A 201 -0.35 -18.44 10.82
CA MET A 201 -0.42 -17.78 9.52
C MET A 201 -1.05 -18.74 8.50
N LEU A 202 -1.54 -18.19 7.40
CA LEU A 202 -2.09 -18.96 6.28
C LEU A 202 -3.33 -19.78 6.64
N LEU A 203 -4.10 -19.31 7.61
CA LEU A 203 -5.41 -19.86 8.00
C LEU A 203 -5.38 -21.40 8.13
N LEU A 204 -6.21 -22.12 7.37
CA LEU A 204 -6.24 -23.58 7.37
C LEU A 204 -5.00 -24.20 6.75
N LEU A 205 -4.41 -23.57 5.73
CA LEU A 205 -3.20 -24.08 5.08
C LEU A 205 -2.03 -24.13 6.06
N GLY A 206 -1.96 -23.22 7.01
CA GLY A 206 -0.91 -23.23 8.04
C GLY A 206 -1.12 -24.25 9.17
N LYS A 207 -2.33 -24.81 9.35
CA LYS A 207 -2.66 -25.75 10.44
C LYS A 207 -2.13 -25.30 11.82
N GLY A 208 -2.25 -24.01 12.12
CA GLY A 208 -1.78 -23.42 13.38
C GLY A 208 -0.27 -23.12 13.46
N HIS A 209 0.49 -23.40 12.40
CA HIS A 209 1.89 -22.98 12.26
C HIS A 209 1.97 -21.53 11.79
N GLY A 210 3.08 -20.87 12.07
CA GLY A 210 3.34 -19.50 11.62
C GLY A 210 4.64 -18.98 12.20
N THR A 211 4.55 -17.85 12.89
CA THR A 211 5.67 -17.27 13.66
C THR A 211 5.65 -17.78 15.09
N VAL A 212 6.84 -18.05 15.64
CA VAL A 212 7.05 -18.42 17.04
C VAL A 212 7.92 -17.38 17.72
N LYS A 213 7.54 -16.97 18.92
CA LYS A 213 8.34 -16.11 19.80
C LYS A 213 8.50 -16.79 21.15
N LEU A 214 9.73 -16.84 21.64
CA LEU A 214 10.14 -17.58 22.83
C LEU A 214 10.97 -16.67 23.73
N THR A 215 10.82 -16.81 25.04
CA THR A 215 11.79 -16.33 26.02
C THR A 215 12.27 -17.55 26.79
N LEU A 216 13.58 -17.76 26.85
CA LEU A 216 14.18 -18.92 27.50
C LEU A 216 15.51 -18.55 28.15
N ASN A 217 15.87 -19.30 29.18
CA ASN A 217 17.22 -19.26 29.74
C ASN A 217 18.03 -20.39 29.12
N PHE A 218 19.15 -20.07 28.50
CA PHE A 218 20.10 -21.03 27.95
C PHE A 218 21.41 -20.89 28.71
N ARG A 219 21.83 -21.93 29.44
CA ARG A 219 23.02 -21.92 30.30
C ARG A 219 23.09 -20.72 31.26
N GLY A 220 21.95 -20.39 31.89
CA GLY A 220 21.83 -19.28 32.85
C GLY A 220 21.65 -17.89 32.23
N VAL A 221 21.73 -17.75 30.90
CA VAL A 221 21.56 -16.47 30.21
C VAL A 221 20.16 -16.36 29.58
N PRO A 222 19.42 -15.26 29.80
CA PRO A 222 18.11 -15.04 29.18
C PRO A 222 18.23 -14.61 27.72
N PHE A 223 17.51 -15.29 26.83
CA PHE A 223 17.38 -14.96 25.42
C PHE A 223 15.91 -14.78 25.04
N LYS A 224 15.64 -13.89 24.09
CA LYS A 224 14.35 -13.84 23.37
C LYS A 224 14.58 -14.26 21.93
N ILE A 225 13.84 -15.26 21.48
CA ILE A 225 13.98 -15.81 20.14
C ILE A 225 12.71 -15.54 19.36
N LYS A 226 12.84 -15.14 18.10
CA LYS A 226 11.73 -15.01 17.16
C LYS A 226 12.07 -15.77 15.88
N ILE A 227 11.22 -16.72 15.53
CA ILE A 227 11.38 -17.58 14.35
C ILE A 227 10.15 -17.36 13.48
N TYR A 228 10.35 -16.84 12.28
CA TYR A 228 9.24 -16.43 11.43
C TYR A 228 9.52 -16.63 9.94
N PRO A 229 8.47 -16.78 9.10
CA PRO A 229 8.65 -17.01 7.66
C PRO A 229 9.24 -15.80 6.95
N LEU A 230 10.10 -16.02 5.95
CA LEU A 230 10.61 -14.93 5.09
C LEU A 230 9.49 -14.21 4.32
N LEU A 231 8.34 -14.86 4.10
CA LEU A 231 7.09 -14.22 3.64
C LEU A 231 6.75 -12.91 4.39
N VAL A 232 7.08 -12.79 5.68
CA VAL A 232 6.85 -11.57 6.46
C VAL A 232 7.66 -10.38 5.92
N HIS A 233 8.87 -10.60 5.39
CA HIS A 233 9.67 -9.56 4.76
C HIS A 233 9.02 -9.07 3.47
N SER A 234 8.59 -9.98 2.60
CA SER A 234 7.87 -9.62 1.37
C SER A 234 6.55 -8.89 1.67
N LEU A 235 5.81 -9.33 2.69
CA LEU A 235 4.60 -8.65 3.15
C LEU A 235 4.85 -7.20 3.62
N LYS A 236 5.98 -6.98 4.32
CA LYS A 236 6.41 -5.64 4.75
C LYS A 236 6.83 -4.77 3.57
N ALA A 237 7.52 -5.34 2.59
CA ALA A 237 7.87 -4.63 1.35
C ALA A 237 6.63 -4.17 0.56
N CYS A 238 5.54 -4.95 0.60
CA CYS A 238 4.30 -4.60 -0.11
C CYS A 238 3.50 -3.44 0.50
N SER A 239 3.81 -2.97 1.72
CA SER A 239 3.14 -1.79 2.31
C SER A 239 3.84 -1.25 3.56
N GLY A 240 3.91 0.08 3.69
CA GLY A 240 4.45 0.73 4.89
C GLY A 240 3.63 0.57 6.18
N LYS A 241 2.31 0.37 6.10
CA LYS A 241 1.44 0.13 7.27
C LYS A 241 0.62 -1.14 7.10
N GLN A 242 0.71 -2.03 8.08
CA GLN A 242 -0.06 -3.28 8.12
C GLN A 242 -1.33 -3.10 8.96
N VAL A 243 -2.35 -3.93 8.68
CA VAL A 243 -3.62 -3.86 9.40
C VAL A 243 -3.44 -4.34 10.85
N GLN A 244 -3.87 -3.51 11.79
CA GLN A 244 -3.84 -3.81 13.24
C GLN A 244 -5.23 -3.94 13.86
N PHE A 245 -6.21 -3.20 13.33
CA PHE A 245 -7.56 -3.10 13.92
C PHE A 245 -8.63 -3.57 12.95
N ASP A 246 -9.84 -3.87 13.45
CA ASP A 246 -10.98 -4.22 12.61
C ASP A 246 -11.52 -2.98 11.87
N PRO A 247 -12.19 -3.16 10.71
CA PRO A 247 -12.87 -2.06 10.04
C PRO A 247 -14.09 -1.64 10.86
N THR A 248 -14.35 -0.33 10.91
CA THR A 248 -15.55 0.23 11.52
C THR A 248 -16.65 0.48 10.49
N THR A 249 -16.28 0.78 9.23
CA THR A 249 -17.19 1.09 8.12
C THR A 249 -16.97 0.19 6.90
N LEU A 250 -18.01 0.04 6.06
CA LEU A 250 -17.89 -0.67 4.79
C LEU A 250 -16.96 0.03 3.81
N GLU A 251 -16.79 1.35 3.88
CA GLU A 251 -15.72 2.04 3.16
C GLU A 251 -14.34 1.46 3.51
N THR A 252 -14.08 1.23 4.80
CA THR A 252 -12.82 0.62 5.25
C THR A 252 -12.70 -0.83 4.78
N CYS A 253 -13.80 -1.58 4.72
CA CYS A 253 -13.82 -2.94 4.16
C CYS A 253 -13.43 -2.95 2.68
N LYS A 254 -13.99 -2.04 1.88
CA LYS A 254 -13.66 -1.89 0.45
C LYS A 254 -12.20 -1.48 0.25
N LYS A 255 -11.70 -0.50 1.01
CA LYS A 255 -10.27 -0.11 0.99
C LYS A 255 -9.35 -1.29 1.34
N ARG A 256 -9.76 -2.18 2.26
CA ARG A 256 -9.01 -3.40 2.59
C ARG A 256 -9.03 -4.43 1.48
N GLU A 257 -10.12 -4.57 0.74
CA GLU A 257 -10.14 -5.42 -0.46
C GLU A 257 -9.10 -4.92 -1.48
N THR A 258 -9.10 -3.62 -1.78
CA THR A 258 -8.10 -3.00 -2.66
C THR A 258 -6.67 -3.24 -2.15
N SER A 259 -6.44 -3.08 -0.84
CA SER A 259 -5.15 -3.35 -0.22
C SER A 259 -4.71 -4.82 -0.35
N LEU A 260 -5.64 -5.77 -0.15
CA LEU A 260 -5.37 -7.20 -0.31
C LEU A 260 -5.01 -7.56 -1.76
N LEU A 261 -5.71 -6.98 -2.74
CA LEU A 261 -5.40 -7.19 -4.17
C LEU A 261 -4.03 -6.62 -4.55
N HIS A 262 -3.72 -5.41 -4.10
CA HIS A 262 -2.42 -4.79 -4.37
C HIS A 262 -1.29 -5.61 -3.75
N LYS A 263 -1.46 -6.07 -2.50
CA LYS A 263 -0.49 -6.97 -1.85
C LYS A 263 -0.36 -8.29 -2.58
N LEU A 264 -1.47 -8.91 -3.00
CA LEU A 264 -1.44 -10.14 -3.79
C LEU A 264 -0.62 -9.95 -5.06
N SER A 265 -0.92 -8.90 -5.84
CA SER A 265 -0.21 -8.58 -7.08
C SER A 265 1.30 -8.39 -6.85
N ASN A 266 1.68 -7.69 -5.79
CA ASN A 266 3.10 -7.47 -5.47
C ASN A 266 3.77 -8.74 -4.96
N LEU A 267 3.09 -9.54 -4.12
CA LEU A 267 3.65 -10.81 -3.64
C LEU A 267 3.89 -11.79 -4.79
N GLU A 268 3.06 -11.75 -5.83
CA GLU A 268 3.22 -12.57 -7.03
C GLU A 268 4.46 -12.22 -7.87
N THR A 269 5.12 -11.07 -7.65
CA THR A 269 6.36 -10.71 -8.36
C THR A 269 7.62 -11.22 -7.68
N PHE A 270 7.59 -11.50 -6.38
CA PHE A 270 8.74 -12.06 -5.65
C PHE A 270 9.06 -13.46 -6.13
N HIS A 271 10.31 -13.89 -6.13
CA HIS A 271 10.68 -15.28 -6.44
C HIS A 271 10.53 -16.21 -5.21
N ASP A 272 10.62 -17.52 -5.41
CA ASP A 272 10.31 -18.51 -4.37
C ASP A 272 11.21 -18.38 -3.13
N LEU A 273 12.51 -18.12 -3.31
CA LEU A 273 13.46 -17.90 -2.20
C LEU A 273 13.28 -16.58 -1.45
N GLN A 274 12.51 -15.63 -1.98
CA GLN A 274 12.10 -14.42 -1.26
C GLN A 274 10.89 -14.68 -0.35
N LEU A 275 9.98 -15.56 -0.77
CA LEU A 275 8.77 -15.91 -0.02
C LEU A 275 9.01 -17.06 0.97
N GLY A 276 9.89 -17.99 0.59
CA GLY A 276 10.15 -19.23 1.29
C GLY A 276 11.37 -19.17 2.19
N GLY A 277 11.31 -19.90 3.31
CA GLY A 277 12.36 -19.89 4.33
C GLY A 277 11.91 -19.37 5.68
N LEU A 278 12.84 -19.41 6.63
CA LEU A 278 12.68 -18.85 7.96
C LEU A 278 13.74 -17.80 8.22
N ARG A 279 13.40 -16.83 9.05
CA ARG A 279 14.35 -16.01 9.78
C ARG A 279 14.32 -16.38 11.24
N ILE A 280 15.51 -16.47 11.83
CA ILE A 280 15.71 -16.57 13.27
C ILE A 280 16.34 -15.25 13.74
N GLU A 281 15.71 -14.62 14.72
CA GLU A 281 16.24 -13.46 15.45
C GLU A 281 16.42 -13.85 16.93
N VAL A 282 17.57 -13.53 17.50
CA VAL A 282 17.92 -13.74 18.90
C VAL A 282 18.23 -12.39 19.52
N THR A 283 17.42 -12.00 20.50
CA THR A 283 17.69 -10.86 21.38
C THR A 283 18.47 -11.32 22.60
N VAL A 284 19.58 -10.65 22.90
CA VAL A 284 20.38 -10.85 24.12
C VAL A 284 20.76 -9.51 24.75
N SER A 285 20.85 -9.46 26.07
CA SER A 285 21.47 -8.33 26.78
C SER A 285 22.97 -8.58 26.92
N ALA A 286 23.76 -7.60 26.52
CA ALA A 286 25.22 -7.59 26.61
C ALA A 286 25.67 -6.13 26.54
N ASN A 287 26.82 -5.80 27.13
CA ASN A 287 27.32 -4.44 27.20
C ASN A 287 27.67 -3.90 25.81
N THR A 288 28.24 -4.75 24.96
CA THR A 288 28.67 -4.41 23.59
C THR A 288 28.07 -5.37 22.56
N LEU A 289 28.08 -4.97 21.28
CA LEU A 289 27.70 -5.83 20.16
C LEU A 289 28.64 -7.03 20.01
N THR A 290 29.94 -6.84 20.28
CA THR A 290 30.94 -7.91 20.21
C THR A 290 30.65 -8.99 21.24
N GLU A 291 30.35 -8.59 22.48
CA GLU A 291 29.94 -9.51 23.53
C GLU A 291 28.64 -10.23 23.18
N ALA A 292 27.62 -9.50 22.70
CA ALA A 292 26.36 -10.09 22.24
C ALA A 292 26.57 -11.15 21.17
N SER A 293 27.41 -10.84 20.18
CA SER A 293 27.75 -11.74 19.08
C SER A 293 28.49 -12.97 19.57
N ALA A 294 29.43 -12.82 20.49
CA ALA A 294 30.14 -13.94 21.11
C ALA A 294 29.20 -14.84 21.91
N MET A 295 28.31 -14.26 22.73
CA MET A 295 27.31 -14.99 23.51
C MET A 295 26.40 -15.82 22.61
N VAL A 296 25.84 -15.22 21.54
CA VAL A 296 24.95 -15.95 20.61
C VAL A 296 25.70 -17.03 19.84
N SER A 297 26.94 -16.76 19.41
CA SER A 297 27.79 -17.72 18.68
C SER A 297 28.16 -18.98 19.48
N GLN A 298 28.07 -18.92 20.81
CA GLN A 298 28.28 -20.08 21.69
C GLN A 298 27.04 -20.94 21.87
N THR A 299 25.92 -20.58 21.24
CA THR A 299 24.63 -21.27 21.35
C THR A 299 24.17 -21.87 20.02
N PRO A 300 23.33 -22.91 20.06
CA PRO A 300 22.67 -23.45 18.87
C PRO A 300 21.46 -22.61 18.42
N LEU A 301 21.16 -21.46 19.07
CA LEU A 301 19.89 -20.75 18.90
C LEU A 301 19.72 -20.15 17.50
N LEU A 302 20.80 -19.82 16.80
CA LEU A 302 20.77 -19.41 15.40
C LEU A 302 20.92 -20.58 14.42
N ASN A 303 20.88 -21.83 14.88
CA ASN A 303 20.95 -23.01 14.02
C ASN A 303 19.57 -23.60 13.76
N ILE A 304 19.03 -23.39 12.56
CA ILE A 304 17.72 -23.91 12.18
C ILE A 304 17.61 -25.43 12.32
N HIS A 305 18.69 -26.19 12.11
CA HIS A 305 18.67 -27.64 12.23
C HIS A 305 18.48 -28.08 13.68
N GLU A 306 19.00 -27.34 14.66
CA GLU A 306 18.80 -27.65 16.08
C GLU A 306 17.37 -27.38 16.55
N TRP A 307 16.64 -26.48 15.88
CA TRP A 307 15.21 -26.29 16.15
C TRP A 307 14.34 -27.42 15.58
N ILE A 308 14.75 -28.04 14.48
CA ILE A 308 13.94 -29.03 13.75
C ILE A 308 14.34 -30.46 14.13
N GLN A 309 15.64 -30.73 14.19
CA GLN A 309 16.30 -32.01 14.49
C GLN A 309 17.37 -31.79 15.57
N PRO A 310 16.96 -31.49 16.82
CA PRO A 310 17.86 -31.18 17.92
C PRO A 310 18.79 -32.34 18.26
N THR A 311 20.05 -32.03 18.56
CA THR A 311 21.04 -33.02 18.99
C THR A 311 21.30 -33.00 20.48
N SER A 312 21.01 -31.89 21.17
CA SER A 312 21.18 -31.77 22.62
C SER A 312 19.85 -31.94 23.38
N PRO A 313 19.88 -32.46 24.63
CA PRO A 313 18.70 -32.54 25.49
C PRO A 313 18.02 -31.18 25.76
N GLU A 314 18.81 -30.12 25.82
CA GLU A 314 18.32 -28.74 26.00
C GLU A 314 17.47 -28.30 24.80
N MET A 315 17.93 -28.57 23.57
CA MET A 315 17.21 -28.23 22.34
C MET A 315 16.05 -29.18 22.04
N GLN A 316 16.10 -30.44 22.49
CA GLN A 316 14.99 -31.40 22.32
C GLN A 316 13.67 -30.90 22.91
N LYS A 317 13.73 -30.22 24.06
CA LYS A 317 12.55 -29.60 24.71
C LYS A 317 11.98 -28.43 23.89
N LEU A 318 12.81 -27.82 23.05
CA LEU A 318 12.49 -26.65 22.23
C LEU A 318 12.13 -27.00 20.77
N GLN A 319 12.10 -28.30 20.43
CA GLN A 319 11.86 -28.77 19.07
C GLN A 319 10.61 -28.16 18.44
N LEU A 320 10.72 -27.75 17.18
CA LEU A 320 9.64 -27.20 16.37
C LEU A 320 9.13 -28.24 15.37
N SER A 321 7.82 -28.25 15.21
CA SER A 321 7.14 -28.80 14.03
C SER A 321 7.23 -27.79 12.89
N VAL A 322 7.51 -28.27 11.68
CA VAL A 322 7.68 -27.46 10.48
C VAL A 322 6.60 -27.82 9.47
N ARG A 323 6.14 -26.81 8.73
CA ARG A 323 5.18 -26.99 7.63
C ARG A 323 5.67 -26.24 6.39
N PHE A 324 5.79 -26.97 5.29
CA PHE A 324 6.14 -26.44 3.97
C PHE A 324 4.89 -26.25 3.13
N ILE A 325 4.84 -25.13 2.42
CA ILE A 325 3.73 -24.75 1.56
C ILE A 325 4.33 -24.25 0.25
N SER A 326 3.98 -24.88 -0.88
CA SER A 326 4.42 -24.40 -2.18
C SER A 326 3.75 -23.06 -2.50
N ARG A 327 4.47 -22.22 -3.24
CA ARG A 327 3.98 -20.92 -3.71
C ARG A 327 2.65 -21.03 -4.44
N ALA A 328 2.53 -21.99 -5.36
CA ALA A 328 1.31 -22.24 -6.13
C ALA A 328 0.12 -22.52 -5.21
N ARG A 329 0.29 -23.38 -4.20
CA ARG A 329 -0.77 -23.73 -3.23
C ARG A 329 -1.16 -22.53 -2.37
N TYR A 330 -0.19 -21.74 -1.92
CA TYR A 330 -0.43 -20.51 -1.16
C TYR A 330 -1.30 -19.51 -1.94
N PHE A 331 -0.91 -19.15 -3.18
CA PHE A 331 -1.67 -18.18 -3.97
C PHE A 331 -3.04 -18.73 -4.40
N ARG A 332 -3.13 -20.01 -4.79
CA ARG A 332 -4.41 -20.65 -5.13
C ARG A 332 -5.40 -20.56 -3.98
N GLN A 333 -4.99 -20.93 -2.76
CA GLN A 333 -5.85 -20.83 -1.58
C GLN A 333 -6.29 -19.38 -1.33
N PHE A 334 -5.36 -18.43 -1.34
CA PHE A 334 -5.69 -17.04 -1.04
C PHE A 334 -6.71 -16.48 -2.03
N LYS A 335 -6.52 -16.74 -3.33
CA LYS A 335 -7.46 -16.34 -4.40
C LYS A 335 -8.85 -16.94 -4.19
N LEU A 336 -8.94 -18.23 -3.90
CA LEU A 336 -10.22 -18.90 -3.62
C LEU A 336 -10.95 -18.29 -2.43
N LEU A 337 -10.24 -18.01 -1.33
CA LEU A 337 -10.84 -17.33 -0.17
C LEU A 337 -11.29 -15.92 -0.52
N LEU A 338 -10.47 -15.15 -1.24
CA LEU A 338 -10.82 -13.77 -1.62
C LEU A 338 -12.05 -13.74 -2.53
N ASP A 339 -12.12 -14.61 -3.53
CA ASP A 339 -13.28 -14.73 -4.41
C ASP A 339 -14.51 -15.20 -3.63
N LYS A 340 -14.36 -16.14 -2.69
CA LYS A 340 -15.48 -16.53 -1.83
C LYS A 340 -16.00 -15.39 -0.96
N ALA A 341 -15.11 -14.56 -0.42
CA ALA A 341 -15.51 -13.37 0.34
C ALA A 341 -16.30 -12.38 -0.53
N ARG A 342 -15.96 -12.25 -1.82
CA ARG A 342 -16.69 -11.42 -2.78
C ARG A 342 -18.07 -11.98 -3.12
N GLU A 343 -18.16 -13.29 -3.35
CA GLU A 343 -19.43 -13.98 -3.58
C GLU A 343 -20.43 -13.73 -2.43
N LEU A 344 -19.95 -13.87 -1.19
CA LEU A 344 -20.70 -13.60 0.04
C LEU A 344 -21.12 -12.13 0.21
N GLY A 345 -20.66 -11.21 -0.64
CA GLY A 345 -20.98 -9.79 -0.51
C GLY A 345 -20.25 -9.08 0.63
N THR A 346 -19.10 -9.61 1.10
CA THR A 346 -18.29 -9.03 2.19
C THR A 346 -17.89 -7.58 1.97
N PHE A 347 -17.78 -7.15 0.71
CA PHE A 347 -17.37 -5.79 0.31
C PHE A 347 -18.50 -4.99 -0.35
N ARG A 348 -19.71 -5.56 -0.44
CA ARG A 348 -20.90 -4.94 -1.04
C ARG A 348 -21.62 -4.05 -0.01
N GLY A 349 -22.47 -3.13 -0.47
CA GLY A 349 -23.32 -2.28 0.40
C GLY A 349 -22.90 -0.81 0.49
N ASP A 350 -23.65 -0.03 1.28
CA ASP A 350 -23.42 1.41 1.53
C ASP A 350 -22.10 1.67 2.26
N LYS A 351 -21.30 2.63 1.77
CA LYS A 351 -19.99 2.98 2.34
C LYS A 351 -20.06 3.39 3.82
N MET A 352 -21.15 4.04 4.25
CA MET A 352 -21.32 4.54 5.62
C MET A 352 -21.85 3.48 6.59
N ARG A 353 -22.28 2.31 6.10
CA ARG A 353 -22.79 1.23 6.95
C ARG A 353 -21.69 0.74 7.90
N LYS A 354 -22.06 0.55 9.17
CA LYS A 354 -21.17 -0.04 10.18
C LYS A 354 -20.84 -1.49 9.81
N THR A 355 -19.59 -1.89 10.05
CA THR A 355 -19.14 -3.26 9.76
C THR A 355 -19.60 -4.21 10.85
N GLY A 356 -20.35 -5.25 10.48
CA GLY A 356 -20.81 -6.29 11.40
C GLY A 356 -19.73 -7.35 11.70
N PRO A 357 -20.05 -8.29 12.59
CA PRO A 357 -19.09 -9.26 13.12
C PRO A 357 -18.60 -10.29 12.08
N VAL A 358 -19.43 -10.69 11.12
CA VAL A 358 -19.02 -11.67 10.09
C VAL A 358 -18.02 -11.03 9.14
N ARG A 359 -18.28 -9.81 8.64
CA ARG A 359 -17.32 -9.11 7.78
C ARG A 359 -15.98 -8.86 8.46
N LYS A 360 -16.00 -8.47 9.75
CA LYS A 360 -14.77 -8.36 10.56
C LYS A 360 -14.01 -9.67 10.62
N LYS A 361 -14.70 -10.79 10.83
CA LYS A 361 -14.10 -12.13 10.82
C LYS A 361 -13.50 -12.47 9.44
N ILE A 362 -14.26 -12.34 8.36
CA ILE A 362 -13.78 -12.64 7.00
C ILE A 362 -12.52 -11.83 6.68
N LEU A 363 -12.51 -10.53 6.99
CA LEU A 363 -11.34 -9.69 6.76
C LEU A 363 -10.13 -10.10 7.59
N ARG A 364 -10.30 -10.44 8.87
CA ARG A 364 -9.21 -10.98 9.70
C ARG A 364 -8.66 -12.28 9.10
N ASP A 365 -9.54 -13.16 8.67
CA ASP A 365 -9.18 -14.45 8.08
C ASP A 365 -8.46 -14.26 6.73
N LEU A 366 -8.86 -13.28 5.90
CA LEU A 366 -8.17 -12.95 4.65
C LEU A 366 -6.77 -12.38 4.90
N PHE A 367 -6.61 -11.44 5.83
CA PHE A 367 -5.26 -10.95 6.18
C PHE A 367 -4.39 -12.08 6.74
N ASN A 368 -4.95 -12.98 7.55
CA ASN A 368 -4.24 -14.15 8.04
C ASN A 368 -3.86 -15.13 6.92
N ALA A 369 -4.78 -15.41 6.00
CA ALA A 369 -4.57 -16.26 4.83
C ALA A 369 -3.48 -15.71 3.90
N LEU A 370 -3.37 -14.38 3.79
CA LEU A 370 -2.26 -13.73 3.10
C LEU A 370 -0.92 -13.87 3.86
N GLY A 371 -0.96 -14.10 5.18
CA GLY A 371 0.21 -14.31 6.02
C GLY A 371 0.39 -13.24 7.11
N TRP A 372 -0.56 -12.34 7.34
CA TRP A 372 -0.44 -11.32 8.38
C TRP A 372 -1.22 -11.67 9.65
N ASN A 373 -0.53 -11.70 10.80
CA ASN A 373 -1.14 -11.87 12.12
C ASN A 373 -0.62 -10.81 13.10
N PRO A 374 -1.48 -9.87 13.56
CA PRO A 374 -1.06 -8.76 14.42
C PRO A 374 -0.90 -9.13 15.90
N GLY A 375 -1.19 -10.36 16.33
CA GLY A 375 -0.87 -10.82 17.69
C GLY A 375 -1.81 -10.39 18.82
N HIS A 376 -2.37 -9.19 18.75
CA HIS A 376 -3.17 -8.60 19.84
C HIS A 376 -4.63 -9.06 19.86
N ARG A 377 -5.02 -9.90 18.92
CA ARG A 377 -6.33 -10.51 18.87
C ARG A 377 -6.09 -11.99 18.71
N ALA A 378 -6.67 -12.79 19.60
CA ALA A 378 -6.86 -14.19 19.30
C ALA A 378 -7.55 -14.25 17.92
N THR A 379 -6.78 -14.53 16.86
CA THR A 379 -7.32 -15.35 15.77
C THR A 379 -7.95 -16.50 16.54
N SER A 380 -9.28 -16.53 16.52
CA SER A 380 -10.12 -17.32 17.41
C SER A 380 -9.44 -18.64 17.75
N ARG A 381 -9.46 -18.99 19.03
CA ARG A 381 -9.10 -20.34 19.52
C ARG A 381 -9.70 -21.36 18.55
N LEU A 382 -8.89 -21.91 17.65
CA LEU A 382 -9.35 -22.80 16.57
C LEU A 382 -10.42 -22.11 15.66
N PRO A 383 -10.68 -22.58 14.43
CA PRO A 383 -11.84 -22.06 13.69
C PRO A 383 -13.11 -22.25 14.53
N PRO A 384 -14.04 -21.27 14.62
CA PRO A 384 -15.34 -21.53 15.20
C PRO A 384 -16.06 -22.60 14.36
N GLN A 385 -17.01 -23.31 14.99
CA GLN A 385 -17.67 -24.55 14.59
C GLN A 385 -18.18 -24.65 13.14
N GLU A 386 -18.20 -23.56 12.35
CA GLU A 386 -18.43 -23.61 10.90
C GLU A 386 -17.53 -22.60 10.15
N PRO A 387 -16.90 -23.03 9.05
CA PRO A 387 -16.10 -22.15 8.20
C PRO A 387 -16.97 -21.12 7.46
N TRP A 388 -16.54 -19.86 7.43
CA TRP A 388 -17.34 -18.77 6.85
C TRP A 388 -17.56 -18.90 5.34
N TRP A 389 -16.71 -19.65 4.63
CA TRP A 389 -16.90 -19.94 3.21
C TRP A 389 -18.03 -20.93 2.94
N LYS A 390 -18.64 -21.53 3.97
CA LYS A 390 -19.88 -22.31 3.88
C LYS A 390 -21.14 -21.48 4.10
N LEU A 391 -21.01 -20.21 4.49
CA LEU A 391 -22.13 -19.29 4.60
C LEU A 391 -22.73 -19.00 3.21
N LYS A 392 -23.94 -18.45 3.22
CA LYS A 392 -24.64 -17.94 2.06
C LYS A 392 -24.72 -16.40 2.13
N PRO A 393 -24.78 -15.72 0.98
CA PRO A 393 -25.18 -14.31 0.94
C PRO A 393 -26.55 -14.14 1.66
N SER A 394 -26.78 -13.01 2.33
CA SER A 394 -27.85 -12.74 3.35
C SER A 394 -27.61 -13.26 4.75
N ASP A 395 -26.67 -14.19 4.97
CA ASP A 395 -26.40 -14.65 6.31
C ASP A 395 -25.83 -13.49 7.15
N LYS A 396 -26.56 -13.08 8.18
CA LYS A 396 -26.11 -12.09 9.19
C LYS A 396 -25.87 -10.70 8.56
N ASP A 397 -24.61 -10.23 8.52
CA ASP A 397 -24.22 -8.92 7.98
C ASP A 397 -23.67 -8.95 6.55
N LEU A 398 -23.90 -10.04 5.82
CA LEU A 398 -23.48 -10.25 4.43
C LEU A 398 -24.59 -9.82 3.46
N ASP A 399 -24.20 -9.23 2.33
CA ASP A 399 -25.20 -8.76 1.36
C ASP A 399 -25.42 -9.82 0.27
N GLU A 400 -26.68 -10.10 -0.05
CA GLU A 400 -27.04 -10.96 -1.17
C GLU A 400 -26.39 -10.50 -2.47
N LEU A 401 -26.11 -11.48 -3.33
CA LEU A 401 -26.01 -11.17 -4.74
C LEU A 401 -27.35 -10.58 -5.14
N PRO A 402 -27.38 -9.38 -5.73
CA PRO A 402 -28.65 -8.80 -6.11
C PRO A 402 -29.34 -9.79 -7.06
N GLN A 403 -30.57 -10.20 -6.74
CA GLN A 403 -31.32 -11.22 -7.51
C GLN A 403 -31.36 -10.85 -8.97
N VAL A 404 -31.04 -11.80 -9.83
CA VAL A 404 -30.82 -11.60 -11.26
C VAL A 404 -31.96 -12.23 -12.06
N GLN A 405 -32.90 -11.43 -12.56
CA GLN A 405 -33.96 -11.83 -13.49
C GLN A 405 -33.42 -11.90 -14.93
N THR A 406 -33.33 -13.09 -15.53
CA THR A 406 -32.99 -13.25 -16.95
C THR A 406 -34.24 -13.11 -17.83
N SER A 407 -34.04 -12.84 -19.13
CA SER A 407 -35.16 -12.80 -20.09
C SER A 407 -35.81 -14.20 -20.24
N MET A 408 -37.14 -14.25 -20.18
CA MET A 408 -37.95 -15.45 -20.45
C MET A 408 -38.40 -15.34 -21.91
N LEU A 409 -37.76 -16.09 -22.81
CA LEU A 409 -38.04 -16.04 -24.26
C LEU A 409 -39.23 -16.94 -24.64
N ASP A 410 -40.43 -16.59 -24.24
CA ASP A 410 -41.64 -17.12 -24.88
C ASP A 410 -42.07 -16.14 -25.98
N PHE A 411 -41.73 -16.47 -27.23
CA PHE A 411 -41.64 -15.53 -28.35
C PHE A 411 -42.99 -15.08 -28.96
N LEU A 412 -43.08 -13.76 -29.20
CA LEU A 412 -43.54 -13.21 -30.47
C LEU A 412 -42.29 -13.04 -31.37
N ASP A 413 -42.33 -13.59 -32.58
CA ASP A 413 -41.28 -13.66 -33.62
C ASP A 413 -39.79 -13.46 -33.18
N PRO A 414 -39.01 -14.54 -32.98
CA PRO A 414 -37.58 -14.52 -32.65
C PRO A 414 -36.66 -13.86 -33.69
N GLN A 415 -37.17 -13.59 -34.88
CA GLN A 415 -36.39 -13.00 -35.96
C GLN A 415 -36.43 -11.47 -35.92
N ASP A 416 -37.38 -10.84 -35.20
CA ASP A 416 -37.53 -9.39 -35.16
C ASP A 416 -36.63 -8.72 -34.08
N PRO A 417 -35.62 -7.91 -34.48
CA PRO A 417 -34.77 -7.18 -33.54
C PRO A 417 -35.54 -6.23 -32.61
N LYS A 418 -36.71 -5.73 -33.02
CA LYS A 418 -37.50 -4.79 -32.20
C LYS A 418 -38.09 -5.47 -30.97
N VAL A 419 -38.45 -6.76 -31.07
CA VAL A 419 -38.93 -7.55 -29.93
C VAL A 419 -37.80 -7.74 -28.92
N HIS A 420 -36.59 -8.06 -29.40
CA HIS A 420 -35.41 -8.17 -28.55
C HIS A 420 -35.05 -6.85 -27.86
N HIS A 421 -35.14 -5.70 -28.54
CA HIS A 421 -34.85 -4.41 -27.92
C HIS A 421 -35.80 -4.09 -26.77
N LYS A 422 -37.11 -4.29 -26.95
CA LYS A 422 -38.10 -4.10 -25.88
C LYS A 422 -37.82 -4.99 -24.67
N GLU A 423 -37.47 -6.25 -24.93
CA GLU A 423 -37.20 -7.22 -23.88
C GLU A 423 -35.86 -6.93 -23.17
N ILE A 424 -34.85 -6.39 -23.86
CA ILE A 424 -33.63 -5.84 -23.24
C ILE A 424 -33.96 -4.65 -22.32
N GLN A 425 -34.83 -3.74 -22.74
CA GLN A 425 -35.23 -2.61 -21.91
C GLN A 425 -36.00 -3.03 -20.65
N ARG A 426 -36.70 -4.17 -20.72
CA ARG A 426 -37.36 -4.81 -19.58
C ARG A 426 -36.35 -5.50 -18.68
N CYS A 427 -35.46 -6.31 -19.26
CA CYS A 427 -34.60 -7.23 -18.52
C CYS A 427 -33.25 -6.63 -18.12
N CYS A 428 -32.79 -5.50 -18.63
CA CYS A 428 -31.52 -4.91 -18.21
C CYS A 428 -31.70 -3.87 -17.10
N LYS A 429 -30.78 -3.80 -16.13
CA LYS A 429 -30.71 -2.65 -15.22
C LYS A 429 -30.19 -1.42 -15.94
N ILE A 430 -31.10 -0.72 -16.61
CA ILE A 430 -30.84 0.56 -17.28
C ILE A 430 -31.28 1.69 -16.36
N PHE A 431 -30.33 2.51 -15.91
CA PHE A 431 -30.60 3.65 -15.05
C PHE A 431 -30.09 4.93 -15.68
N LYS A 432 -30.82 6.02 -15.43
CA LYS A 432 -30.45 7.34 -15.90
C LYS A 432 -29.39 7.94 -14.97
N ARG A 433 -28.26 8.37 -15.53
CA ARG A 433 -27.19 9.05 -14.79
C ARG A 433 -26.79 10.30 -15.56
N GLY A 434 -27.33 11.44 -15.15
CA GLY A 434 -27.24 12.69 -15.93
C GLY A 434 -28.19 12.62 -17.14
N LYS A 435 -27.69 13.02 -18.32
CA LYS A 435 -28.47 13.00 -19.58
C LYS A 435 -28.52 11.63 -20.26
N ASN A 436 -27.65 10.70 -19.85
CA ASN A 436 -27.52 9.40 -20.50
C ASN A 436 -28.05 8.27 -19.61
N PHE A 437 -28.57 7.24 -20.26
CA PHE A 437 -28.85 5.95 -19.69
C PHE A 437 -27.58 5.11 -19.70
N ARG A 438 -27.41 4.30 -18.65
CA ARG A 438 -26.34 3.31 -18.54
C ARG A 438 -26.96 1.98 -18.20
N VAL A 439 -26.39 0.92 -18.76
CA VAL A 439 -26.74 -0.44 -18.40
C VAL A 439 -25.68 -1.03 -17.47
N LEU A 440 -26.11 -1.67 -16.40
CA LEU A 440 -25.25 -2.53 -15.60
C LEU A 440 -25.50 -3.98 -16.01
N ILE A 441 -24.49 -4.64 -16.54
CA ILE A 441 -24.49 -6.08 -16.84
C ILE A 441 -23.39 -6.68 -15.97
N LEU A 442 -23.65 -7.78 -15.26
CA LEU A 442 -22.55 -8.52 -14.62
C LEU A 442 -22.09 -9.66 -15.54
N ASN A 443 -20.80 -9.94 -15.56
CA ASN A 443 -20.25 -11.05 -16.33
C ASN A 443 -20.55 -12.41 -15.66
N ALA A 444 -20.11 -13.51 -16.29
CA ALA A 444 -20.25 -14.88 -15.77
C ALA A 444 -19.65 -15.09 -14.35
N ALA A 445 -18.81 -14.18 -13.86
CA ALA A 445 -18.25 -14.17 -12.51
C ALA A 445 -18.99 -13.21 -11.54
N ASN A 446 -20.20 -12.76 -11.90
CA ASN A 446 -21.01 -11.79 -11.14
C ASN A 446 -20.32 -10.45 -10.84
N ARG A 447 -19.34 -10.06 -11.65
CA ARG A 447 -18.70 -8.74 -11.55
C ARG A 447 -19.39 -7.77 -12.46
N ALA A 448 -19.78 -6.62 -11.92
CA ALA A 448 -20.33 -5.53 -12.71
C ALA A 448 -19.35 -5.12 -13.79
N VAL A 449 -19.75 -5.32 -15.03
CA VAL A 449 -19.03 -4.82 -16.19
C VAL A 449 -19.61 -3.45 -16.49
N PRO A 450 -18.89 -2.35 -16.22
CA PRO A 450 -19.33 -1.04 -16.65
C PRO A 450 -19.37 -1.02 -18.17
N MET A 451 -20.56 -0.82 -18.71
CA MET A 451 -20.80 -0.62 -20.13
C MET A 451 -20.86 0.88 -20.43
N GLY A 452 -20.84 1.23 -21.72
CA GLY A 452 -20.98 2.61 -22.19
C GLY A 452 -22.28 3.29 -21.74
N SER A 453 -22.52 4.49 -22.24
CA SER A 453 -23.74 5.26 -21.95
C SER A 453 -24.39 5.75 -23.22
N GLU A 454 -25.71 5.77 -23.27
CA GLU A 454 -26.48 6.25 -24.43
C GLU A 454 -27.49 7.31 -24.02
N SER A 455 -27.90 8.14 -24.95
CA SER A 455 -28.83 9.25 -24.66
C SER A 455 -30.26 8.79 -24.37
N THR A 456 -30.68 7.63 -24.87
CA THR A 456 -32.02 7.07 -24.63
C THR A 456 -31.96 5.62 -24.16
N LYS A 457 -33.05 5.16 -23.53
CA LYS A 457 -33.17 3.78 -23.05
C LYS A 457 -33.20 2.81 -24.23
N GLU A 458 -33.78 3.23 -25.35
CA GLU A 458 -33.92 2.49 -26.61
C GLU A 458 -32.55 2.29 -27.28
N LYS A 459 -31.76 3.36 -27.40
CA LYS A 459 -30.39 3.28 -27.95
C LYS A 459 -29.48 2.42 -27.10
N MET A 460 -29.66 2.46 -25.78
CA MET A 460 -28.94 1.56 -24.88
C MET A 460 -29.30 0.09 -25.14
N ALA A 461 -30.58 -0.22 -25.39
CA ALA A 461 -31.01 -1.58 -25.70
C ALA A 461 -30.56 -2.05 -27.09
N GLU A 462 -30.60 -1.18 -28.10
CA GLU A 462 -30.03 -1.42 -29.42
C GLU A 462 -28.53 -1.73 -29.33
N TRP A 463 -27.78 -0.98 -28.52
CA TRP A 463 -26.36 -1.18 -28.36
C TRP A 463 -26.04 -2.51 -27.66
N VAL A 464 -26.83 -2.89 -26.65
CA VAL A 464 -26.73 -4.20 -26.00
C VAL A 464 -27.02 -5.33 -26.99
N TYR A 465 -28.08 -5.22 -27.80
CA TYR A 465 -28.39 -6.21 -28.84
C TYR A 465 -27.30 -6.28 -29.91
N LYS A 466 -26.78 -5.14 -30.37
CA LYS A 466 -25.69 -5.06 -31.36
C LYS A 466 -24.42 -5.75 -30.85
N LYS A 467 -24.14 -5.64 -29.55
CA LYS A 467 -22.93 -6.22 -28.94
C LYS A 467 -23.04 -7.72 -28.68
N TYR A 468 -24.21 -8.19 -28.21
CA TYR A 468 -24.38 -9.57 -27.76
C TYR A 468 -25.20 -10.43 -28.75
N GLY A 469 -25.77 -9.83 -29.79
CA GLY A 469 -26.65 -10.50 -30.73
C GLY A 469 -27.75 -11.27 -30.01
N ARG A 470 -28.15 -12.41 -30.56
CA ARG A 470 -29.17 -13.30 -29.97
C ARG A 470 -28.77 -13.96 -28.64
N THR A 471 -27.53 -13.80 -28.19
CA THR A 471 -27.04 -14.34 -26.90
C THR A 471 -27.19 -13.37 -25.73
N TRP A 472 -27.72 -12.16 -25.98
CA TRP A 472 -28.04 -11.20 -24.93
C TRP A 472 -28.94 -11.75 -23.79
N PRO A 473 -29.92 -12.67 -24.02
CA PRO A 473 -30.84 -13.15 -22.97
C PRO A 473 -30.15 -13.94 -21.85
N THR A 474 -29.05 -14.62 -22.17
CA THR A 474 -28.20 -15.35 -21.22
C THR A 474 -27.07 -14.51 -20.67
N THR A 475 -26.85 -13.31 -21.23
CA THR A 475 -25.75 -12.40 -20.88
C THR A 475 -26.22 -11.19 -20.09
N CYS A 476 -27.50 -10.84 -20.18
CA CYS A 476 -28.09 -9.63 -19.61
C CYS A 476 -29.28 -9.95 -18.70
N TYR A 477 -29.48 -9.15 -17.65
CA TYR A 477 -30.45 -9.47 -16.61
C TYR A 477 -30.82 -8.32 -15.64
N LEU A 478 -31.94 -8.47 -14.93
CA LEU A 478 -32.59 -7.43 -14.11
C LEU A 478 -32.30 -7.70 -12.63
N LEU A 479 -32.11 -6.65 -11.83
CA LEU A 479 -31.92 -6.81 -10.40
C LEU A 479 -33.26 -6.67 -9.64
N GLU A 480 -33.70 -7.70 -8.90
CA GLU A 480 -35.07 -7.87 -8.34
C GLU A 480 -35.45 -6.97 -7.12
N GLN A 481 -34.73 -5.85 -6.88
CA GLN A 481 -35.09 -4.67 -6.02
C GLN A 481 -34.85 -4.70 -4.48
N PRO A 482 -34.84 -3.53 -3.74
CA PRO A 482 -35.14 -2.14 -4.14
C PRO A 482 -34.03 -1.08 -3.87
N PHE A 483 -34.10 0.04 -4.60
CA PHE A 483 -33.47 1.30 -4.17
C PHE A 483 -34.40 2.00 -3.16
N ARG A 484 -33.85 2.40 -2.01
CA ARG A 484 -34.56 3.26 -1.07
C ARG A 484 -34.86 4.61 -1.72
N THR A 485 -36.14 4.93 -1.84
CA THR A 485 -36.64 6.31 -1.85
C THR A 485 -36.27 6.92 -0.51
N SER A 486 -35.34 7.87 -0.48
CA SER A 486 -34.97 8.56 0.76
C SER A 486 -36.08 9.52 1.15
N THR A 487 -36.99 9.07 2.01
CA THR A 487 -37.79 9.93 2.88
C THR A 487 -36.89 10.52 3.97
N SER A 488 -36.95 11.85 4.06
CA SER A 488 -36.71 12.71 5.23
C SER A 488 -35.56 12.32 6.16
N HIS A 489 -34.43 13.03 6.04
CA HIS A 489 -33.72 13.54 7.22
C HIS A 489 -33.38 15.00 6.96
N ALA A 490 -33.96 15.87 7.80
CA ALA A 490 -33.62 17.27 7.90
C ALA A 490 -32.12 17.40 8.15
N GLY A 491 -31.40 17.87 7.13
CA GLY A 491 -29.99 18.22 7.23
C GLY A 491 -29.87 19.72 7.38
N THR A 492 -29.52 20.16 8.58
CA THR A 492 -28.86 21.45 8.75
C THR A 492 -27.57 21.46 7.91
N SER A 493 -27.40 22.60 7.25
CA SER A 493 -26.43 22.93 6.22
C SER A 493 -24.97 22.62 6.58
N ASN A 494 -24.30 21.87 5.70
CA ASN A 494 -22.93 22.19 5.32
C ASN A 494 -22.92 22.36 3.80
N ILE A 495 -22.75 23.60 3.38
CA ILE A 495 -22.83 24.08 1.99
C ILE A 495 -21.72 23.41 1.17
N HIS A 496 -22.06 22.42 0.35
CA HIS A 496 -21.24 22.07 -0.81
C HIS A 496 -21.27 23.27 -1.75
N LYS A 497 -20.13 23.97 -1.90
CA LYS A 497 -19.99 25.03 -2.91
C LYS A 497 -20.19 24.40 -4.29
N SER A 498 -20.94 25.07 -5.16
CA SER A 498 -21.21 24.58 -6.51
C SER A 498 -19.93 24.63 -7.36
N LEU A 499 -19.80 23.77 -8.37
CA LEU A 499 -18.66 23.77 -9.29
C LEU A 499 -18.47 25.15 -9.95
N ASP A 500 -19.56 25.89 -10.19
CA ASP A 500 -19.50 27.28 -10.66
C ASP A 500 -18.82 28.24 -9.67
N GLN A 501 -19.00 28.05 -8.36
CA GLN A 501 -18.32 28.86 -7.34
C GLN A 501 -16.84 28.50 -7.21
N GLU A 502 -16.48 27.24 -7.45
CA GLU A 502 -15.08 26.79 -7.39
C GLU A 502 -14.30 27.25 -8.63
N LEU A 503 -14.87 27.07 -9.82
CA LEU A 503 -14.27 27.53 -11.08
C LEU A 503 -14.32 29.06 -11.23
N GLY A 504 -15.29 29.73 -10.61
CA GLY A 504 -15.42 31.19 -10.61
C GLY A 504 -14.25 31.94 -9.94
N LYS A 505 -13.38 31.22 -9.22
CA LYS A 505 -12.12 31.77 -8.67
C LYS A 505 -11.03 31.95 -9.73
N PHE A 506 -11.19 31.33 -10.90
CA PHE A 506 -10.22 31.38 -11.99
C PHE A 506 -10.75 32.23 -13.14
N THR A 507 -9.91 33.14 -13.64
CA THR A 507 -10.21 33.92 -14.84
C THR A 507 -10.01 33.06 -16.09
N ILE A 508 -11.05 32.32 -16.48
CA ILE A 508 -11.04 31.39 -17.63
C ILE A 508 -11.56 32.10 -18.90
N THR A 509 -10.90 31.81 -20.03
CA THR A 509 -11.24 32.34 -21.37
C THR A 509 -12.72 32.16 -21.75
N HIS A 510 -13.30 33.17 -22.40
CA HIS A 510 -14.70 33.17 -22.83
C HIS A 510 -14.92 32.44 -24.16
N GLN A 511 -16.15 31.96 -24.39
CA GLN A 511 -16.50 31.17 -25.59
C GLN A 511 -16.28 31.92 -26.91
N ASP A 512 -16.46 33.26 -26.92
CA ASP A 512 -16.36 34.09 -28.13
C ASP A 512 -14.90 34.31 -28.57
N ALA A 513 -13.93 33.93 -27.73
CA ALA A 513 -12.50 33.98 -28.06
C ALA A 513 -12.03 32.81 -28.92
N LEU A 514 -12.91 31.82 -29.20
CA LEU A 514 -12.59 30.67 -30.03
C LEU A 514 -12.87 30.97 -31.51
N MET A 515 -11.96 30.58 -32.40
CA MET A 515 -12.11 30.75 -33.84
C MET A 515 -12.85 29.59 -34.48
N GLY A 516 -13.82 29.88 -35.36
CA GLY A 516 -14.55 28.87 -36.13
C GLY A 516 -15.61 28.17 -35.28
N SER A 517 -16.89 28.50 -35.53
CA SER A 517 -18.10 28.12 -34.78
C SER A 517 -18.04 26.74 -34.08
N PRO A 518 -17.49 26.64 -32.84
CA PRO A 518 -17.29 25.37 -32.18
C PRO A 518 -18.62 24.81 -31.71
N LYS A 519 -18.74 23.48 -31.70
CA LYS A 519 -19.84 22.84 -30.98
C LYS A 519 -19.51 22.82 -29.50
N PHE A 520 -20.46 23.23 -28.68
CA PHE A 520 -20.31 23.23 -27.23
C PHE A 520 -21.28 22.25 -26.58
N HIS A 521 -20.87 21.69 -25.45
CA HIS A 521 -21.78 21.08 -24.49
C HIS A 521 -21.54 21.69 -23.12
N GLN A 522 -22.59 21.73 -22.31
CA GLN A 522 -22.49 22.27 -20.96
C GLN A 522 -21.55 21.41 -20.10
N LEU A 523 -20.61 22.06 -19.40
CA LEU A 523 -19.80 21.36 -18.41
C LEU A 523 -20.73 20.81 -17.34
N ARG A 524 -20.59 19.52 -17.03
CA ARG A 524 -21.51 18.81 -16.15
C ARG A 524 -21.58 19.49 -14.78
N GLU A 525 -22.80 19.84 -14.35
CA GLU A 525 -23.10 20.47 -13.06
C GLU A 525 -22.48 21.88 -12.89
N SER A 526 -22.24 22.55 -14.01
CA SER A 526 -21.91 23.98 -14.10
C SER A 526 -22.93 24.69 -15.00
N ALA A 527 -23.45 25.83 -14.56
CA ALA A 527 -24.28 26.73 -15.35
C ALA A 527 -23.44 27.71 -16.20
N ASN A 528 -22.20 27.97 -15.80
CA ASN A 528 -21.37 29.05 -16.33
C ASN A 528 -20.26 28.61 -17.28
N TYR A 529 -20.00 27.31 -17.42
CA TYR A 529 -18.88 26.80 -18.23
C TYR A 529 -19.34 25.80 -19.29
N LEU A 530 -18.68 25.87 -20.45
CA LEU A 530 -18.93 25.02 -21.62
C LEU A 530 -17.66 24.28 -21.99
N VAL A 531 -17.82 23.09 -22.55
CA VAL A 531 -16.73 22.29 -23.10
C VAL A 531 -16.91 22.21 -24.61
N THR A 532 -15.83 22.42 -25.37
CA THR A 532 -15.86 22.20 -26.82
C THR A 532 -16.03 20.72 -27.15
N SER A 533 -16.64 20.43 -28.29
CA SER A 533 -16.88 19.06 -28.75
C SER A 533 -16.29 18.88 -30.15
N GLY A 534 -15.13 18.22 -30.22
CA GLY A 534 -14.42 17.99 -31.48
C GLY A 534 -13.73 19.23 -32.03
N TYR A 535 -13.45 20.22 -31.16
CA TYR A 535 -12.72 21.42 -31.56
C TYR A 535 -11.22 21.13 -31.59
N ILE A 536 -10.71 20.44 -30.57
CA ILE A 536 -9.38 19.84 -30.63
C ILE A 536 -9.49 18.53 -31.41
N LYS A 537 -8.70 18.39 -32.47
CA LYS A 537 -8.71 17.16 -33.27
C LYS A 537 -8.37 15.96 -32.39
N GLY A 538 -9.27 14.97 -32.36
CA GLY A 538 -9.13 13.71 -31.63
C GLY A 538 -8.17 12.73 -32.28
N ASP A 539 -6.90 13.14 -32.39
CA ASP A 539 -5.78 12.28 -32.77
C ASP A 539 -4.80 12.15 -31.60
N GLY A 540 -3.74 11.37 -31.78
CA GLY A 540 -2.71 11.23 -30.75
C GLY A 540 -1.89 12.50 -30.47
N ASN A 541 -2.22 13.63 -31.09
CA ASN A 541 -1.62 14.92 -30.83
C ASN A 541 -2.51 15.84 -29.98
N CYS A 542 -3.64 15.35 -29.44
CA CYS A 542 -4.62 16.19 -28.75
C CYS A 542 -4.02 17.07 -27.63
N GLN A 543 -3.06 16.57 -26.84
CA GLN A 543 -2.36 17.36 -25.82
C GLN A 543 -1.59 18.54 -26.46
N PHE A 544 -0.74 18.28 -27.45
CA PHE A 544 0.02 19.31 -28.17
C PHE A 544 -0.86 20.30 -28.94
N ARG A 545 -2.00 19.83 -29.47
CA ARG A 545 -2.99 20.68 -30.13
C ARG A 545 -3.69 21.63 -29.15
N ALA A 546 -4.06 21.13 -27.97
CA ALA A 546 -4.65 21.93 -26.90
C ALA A 546 -3.65 22.99 -26.39
N LEU A 547 -2.37 22.62 -26.23
CA LEU A 547 -1.30 23.55 -25.85
C LEU A 547 -0.97 24.55 -26.97
N SER A 548 -0.99 24.12 -28.23
CA SER A 548 -0.85 25.00 -29.39
C SER A 548 -1.95 26.05 -29.40
N HIS A 549 -3.18 25.67 -29.05
CA HIS A 549 -4.25 26.64 -28.88
C HIS A 549 -4.02 27.57 -27.68
N ALA A 550 -3.55 27.05 -26.54
CA ALA A 550 -3.25 27.87 -25.36
C ALA A 550 -2.17 28.93 -25.63
N ILE A 551 -1.18 28.62 -26.47
CA ILE A 551 -0.03 29.49 -26.78
C ILE A 551 -0.32 30.41 -27.98
N TYR A 552 -0.88 29.87 -29.06
CA TYR A 552 -1.00 30.55 -30.35
C TYR A 552 -2.44 30.86 -30.77
N GLY A 553 -3.44 30.50 -29.96
CA GLY A 553 -4.86 30.69 -30.28
C GLY A 553 -5.41 29.73 -31.34
N HIS A 554 -4.59 28.78 -31.83
CA HIS A 554 -5.01 27.77 -32.80
C HIS A 554 -4.24 26.46 -32.62
N GLN A 555 -4.78 25.34 -33.08
CA GLN A 555 -4.15 24.02 -32.93
C GLN A 555 -3.12 23.64 -34.01
N GLY A 556 -2.80 24.54 -34.95
CA GLY A 556 -2.02 24.26 -36.15
C GLY A 556 -0.52 24.02 -35.93
N ARG A 557 0.05 24.54 -34.83
CA ARG A 557 1.50 24.48 -34.53
C ARG A 557 1.88 23.38 -33.55
N PHE A 558 1.06 22.33 -33.46
CA PHE A 558 1.29 21.20 -32.56
C PHE A 558 2.60 20.44 -32.85
N ARG A 559 3.05 20.42 -34.11
CA ARG A 559 4.32 19.79 -34.51
C ARG A 559 5.52 20.53 -33.93
N GLU A 560 5.52 21.85 -34.07
CA GLU A 560 6.59 22.71 -33.57
C GLU A 560 6.73 22.57 -32.04
N LEU A 561 5.61 22.48 -31.31
CA LEU A 561 5.63 22.26 -29.86
C LEU A 561 6.15 20.87 -29.48
N ARG A 562 5.84 19.83 -30.28
CA ARG A 562 6.39 18.48 -30.06
C ARG A 562 7.90 18.50 -30.26
N GLU A 563 8.37 19.06 -31.36
CA GLU A 563 9.80 19.19 -31.65
C GLU A 563 10.51 20.00 -30.56
N GLU A 564 9.90 21.08 -30.09
CA GLU A 564 10.42 21.91 -29.02
C GLU A 564 10.56 21.16 -27.69
N VAL A 565 9.50 20.47 -27.24
CA VAL A 565 9.55 19.74 -25.98
C VAL A 565 10.55 18.59 -26.04
N VAL A 566 10.61 17.85 -27.15
CA VAL A 566 11.53 16.73 -27.32
C VAL A 566 12.97 17.24 -27.36
N ARG A 567 13.24 18.34 -28.07
CA ARG A 567 14.57 18.99 -28.09
C ARG A 567 15.00 19.45 -26.70
N HIS A 568 14.08 20.06 -25.94
CA HIS A 568 14.36 20.52 -24.58
C HIS A 568 14.65 19.36 -23.63
N LEU A 569 13.82 18.31 -23.64
CA LEU A 569 14.03 17.13 -22.80
C LEU A 569 15.30 16.35 -23.19
N ARG A 570 15.66 16.33 -24.48
CA ARG A 570 16.92 15.75 -24.97
C ARG A 570 18.15 16.49 -24.45
N ALA A 571 18.07 17.81 -24.32
CA ALA A 571 19.12 18.64 -23.72
C ALA A 571 19.13 18.59 -22.18
N ASN A 572 18.06 18.10 -21.55
CA ASN A 572 17.86 18.09 -20.10
C ASN A 572 17.44 16.70 -19.59
N LEU A 573 18.25 15.68 -19.88
CA LEU A 573 17.93 14.28 -19.55
C LEU A 573 17.67 14.04 -18.05
N HIS A 574 18.26 14.85 -17.17
CA HIS A 574 18.02 14.81 -15.72
C HIS A 574 16.54 15.05 -15.33
N LEU A 575 15.72 15.65 -16.21
CA LEU A 575 14.27 15.79 -16.02
C LEU A 575 13.50 14.53 -16.44
N VAL A 576 14.07 13.74 -17.34
CA VAL A 576 13.46 12.53 -17.93
C VAL A 576 13.74 11.30 -17.08
N GLU A 577 14.98 11.16 -16.59
CA GLU A 577 15.46 9.99 -15.85
C GLU A 577 14.63 9.66 -14.60
N PRO A 578 14.27 10.62 -13.71
CA PRO A 578 13.47 10.32 -12.52
C PRO A 578 12.04 9.87 -12.84
N VAL A 579 11.46 10.43 -13.91
CA VAL A 579 10.09 10.10 -14.35
C VAL A 579 10.05 8.69 -14.91
N LEU A 580 11.01 8.32 -15.77
CA LEU A 580 11.12 6.96 -16.30
C LEU A 580 11.48 5.96 -15.20
N ALA A 581 12.32 6.32 -14.24
CA ALA A 581 12.60 5.47 -13.07
C ALA A 581 11.32 5.22 -12.23
N ALA A 582 10.49 6.23 -12.01
CA ALA A 582 9.20 6.08 -11.35
C ALA A 582 8.17 5.26 -12.17
N GLU A 583 8.21 5.34 -13.50
CA GLU A 583 7.36 4.55 -14.41
C GLU A 583 7.77 3.06 -14.46
N VAL A 584 9.09 2.79 -14.39
CA VAL A 584 9.68 1.44 -14.24
C VAL A 584 9.34 0.84 -12.88
N LEU A 585 9.25 1.66 -11.83
CA LEU A 585 8.82 1.24 -10.49
C LEU A 585 7.30 1.01 -10.37
N SER A 586 6.48 1.43 -11.36
CA SER A 586 5.02 1.35 -11.31
C SER A 586 4.37 0.49 -12.40
N THR A 587 5.09 0.06 -13.44
CA THR A 587 4.56 -0.81 -14.51
C THR A 587 5.55 -1.90 -14.95
N THR A 588 5.08 -3.10 -15.31
CA THR A 588 5.90 -4.21 -15.87
C THR A 588 6.16 -4.07 -17.37
N ARG A 589 6.26 -2.83 -17.90
CA ARG A 589 6.53 -2.60 -19.33
C ARG A 589 8.04 -2.65 -19.59
N THR A 590 8.41 -2.98 -20.83
CA THR A 590 9.79 -2.92 -21.34
C THR A 590 10.46 -1.61 -20.94
N ILE A 591 11.64 -1.71 -20.32
CA ILE A 591 12.48 -0.56 -19.91
C ILE A 591 12.73 0.30 -21.15
N LYS A 592 12.10 1.47 -21.22
CA LYS A 592 12.45 2.48 -22.22
C LYS A 592 13.63 3.26 -21.67
N THR A 593 14.77 3.22 -22.35
CA THR A 593 15.85 4.16 -22.05
C THR A 593 15.36 5.60 -22.30
N PRO A 594 15.94 6.63 -21.66
CA PRO A 594 15.60 8.03 -21.96
C PRO A 594 15.64 8.34 -23.47
N VAL A 595 16.59 7.74 -24.19
CA VAL A 595 16.72 7.83 -25.64
C VAL A 595 15.52 7.19 -26.35
N GLN A 596 15.09 5.98 -25.96
CA GLN A 596 13.93 5.30 -26.54
C GLN A 596 12.61 6.02 -26.24
N TYR A 597 12.47 6.57 -25.04
CA TYR A 597 11.33 7.42 -24.67
C TYR A 597 11.26 8.65 -25.59
N LEU A 598 12.37 9.38 -25.74
CA LEU A 598 12.41 10.58 -26.58
C LEU A 598 12.20 10.27 -28.07
N GLN A 599 12.78 9.18 -28.58
CA GLN A 599 12.52 8.70 -29.95
C GLN A 599 11.04 8.36 -30.16
N HIS A 600 10.39 7.75 -29.16
CA HIS A 600 8.97 7.46 -29.23
C HIS A 600 8.13 8.74 -29.20
N MET A 601 8.48 9.70 -28.33
CA MET A 601 7.79 10.98 -28.18
C MET A 601 7.97 11.91 -29.40
N ASP A 602 9.07 11.79 -30.13
CA ASP A 602 9.32 12.51 -31.40
C ASP A 602 8.32 12.11 -32.50
N ASN A 603 7.78 10.89 -32.45
CA ASN A 603 6.84 10.41 -33.47
C ASN A 603 5.51 11.19 -33.41
N GLU A 604 5.09 11.72 -34.56
CA GLU A 604 3.77 12.33 -34.70
C GLU A 604 2.67 11.32 -34.39
N GLY A 605 1.69 11.72 -33.58
CA GLY A 605 0.63 10.84 -33.10
C GLY A 605 0.95 10.07 -31.81
N THR A 606 2.17 10.15 -31.27
CA THR A 606 2.44 9.67 -29.91
C THR A 606 1.79 10.58 -28.88
N TRP A 607 1.01 10.02 -27.96
CA TRP A 607 0.31 10.79 -26.94
C TRP A 607 1.30 11.47 -26.00
N GLY A 608 1.08 12.76 -25.73
CA GLY A 608 1.82 13.46 -24.69
C GLY A 608 1.42 12.99 -23.29
N ASP A 609 2.31 13.19 -22.33
CA ASP A 609 2.17 12.78 -20.93
C ASP A 609 2.35 13.97 -19.98
N ASP A 610 2.45 13.70 -18.67
CA ASP A 610 2.60 14.73 -17.64
C ASP A 610 3.95 15.46 -17.74
N LEU A 611 5.01 14.78 -18.23
CA LEU A 611 6.31 15.39 -18.42
C LEU A 611 6.27 16.37 -19.59
N THR A 612 5.71 15.97 -20.75
CA THR A 612 5.57 16.90 -21.89
C THR A 612 4.65 18.08 -21.57
N LEU A 613 3.58 17.85 -20.78
CA LEU A 613 2.67 18.90 -20.33
C LEU A 613 3.38 19.92 -19.43
N SER A 614 4.05 19.45 -18.37
CA SER A 614 4.74 20.33 -17.41
C SER A 614 5.92 21.08 -18.02
N THR A 615 6.70 20.45 -18.92
CA THR A 615 7.78 21.13 -19.64
C THR A 615 7.27 22.25 -20.52
N LEU A 616 6.23 22.02 -21.33
CA LEU A 616 5.67 23.08 -22.19
C LEU A 616 5.01 24.20 -21.40
N VAL A 617 4.37 23.89 -20.26
CA VAL A 617 3.86 24.92 -19.34
C VAL A 617 4.99 25.81 -18.83
N ASN A 618 6.14 25.24 -18.48
CA ASN A 618 7.30 25.98 -17.98
C ASN A 618 8.02 26.81 -19.05
N LEU A 619 8.15 26.28 -20.28
CA LEU A 619 8.78 26.97 -21.41
C LEU A 619 7.95 28.18 -21.86
N HIS A 620 6.64 28.00 -21.99
CA HIS A 620 5.73 29.03 -22.51
C HIS A 620 5.05 29.86 -21.40
N LYS A 621 5.46 29.68 -20.14
CA LYS A 621 4.93 30.39 -18.97
C LYS A 621 3.40 30.33 -18.85
N LEU A 622 2.84 29.15 -19.13
CA LEU A 622 1.40 28.93 -19.16
C LEU A 622 0.79 28.77 -17.78
N SER A 623 -0.53 28.93 -17.73
CA SER A 623 -1.37 28.62 -16.57
C SER A 623 -2.61 27.87 -17.02
N LEU A 624 -2.64 26.59 -16.69
CA LEU A 624 -3.66 25.65 -17.14
C LEU A 624 -4.52 25.19 -15.96
N LEU A 625 -5.82 24.99 -16.23
CA LEU A 625 -6.76 24.35 -15.32
C LEU A 625 -7.31 23.08 -15.98
N ILE A 626 -6.93 21.91 -15.49
CA ILE A 626 -7.35 20.63 -16.07
C ILE A 626 -8.58 20.13 -15.32
N ILE A 627 -9.68 19.88 -16.04
CA ILE A 627 -11.00 19.48 -15.48
C ILE A 627 -11.36 18.08 -16.00
N ASN A 628 -11.73 17.17 -15.10
CA ASN A 628 -12.05 15.77 -15.41
C ASN A 628 -13.57 15.49 -15.45
N PRO A 629 -14.02 14.39 -16.10
CA PRO A 629 -15.44 14.00 -16.16
C PRO A 629 -16.14 13.74 -14.83
N ASP A 630 -15.39 13.48 -13.77
CA ASP A 630 -15.90 13.30 -12.40
C ASP A 630 -16.03 14.61 -11.61
N ARG A 631 -15.69 15.75 -12.25
CA ARG A 631 -15.68 17.13 -11.74
C ARG A 631 -14.46 17.49 -10.88
N SER A 632 -13.51 16.58 -10.70
CA SER A 632 -12.21 16.97 -10.13
C SER A 632 -11.47 17.89 -11.10
N PHE A 633 -10.69 18.82 -10.56
CA PHE A 633 -9.82 19.68 -11.34
C PHE A 633 -8.52 19.97 -10.59
N PHE A 634 -7.47 20.33 -11.33
CA PHE A 634 -6.17 20.72 -10.78
C PHE A 634 -5.48 21.75 -11.67
N GLU A 635 -4.58 22.54 -11.08
CA GLU A 635 -3.80 23.56 -11.77
C GLU A 635 -2.44 23.00 -12.23
N VAL A 636 -2.01 23.43 -13.42
CA VAL A 636 -0.62 23.26 -13.89
C VAL A 636 -0.15 24.62 -14.39
N LYS A 637 0.74 25.28 -13.65
CA LYS A 637 1.15 26.67 -13.91
C LYS A 637 2.64 26.87 -13.71
N ALA A 638 3.20 27.79 -14.49
CA ALA A 638 4.57 28.26 -14.34
C ALA A 638 4.67 29.64 -13.65
N PRO A 639 3.77 30.61 -13.88
CA PRO A 639 3.70 31.83 -13.06
C PRO A 639 3.15 31.53 -11.66
N GLU A 640 3.71 32.15 -10.61
CA GLU A 640 3.20 32.00 -9.24
C GLU A 640 1.80 32.61 -9.07
N HIS A 641 1.53 33.75 -9.72
CA HIS A 641 0.28 34.49 -9.64
C HIS A 641 -0.29 34.79 -11.04
N PRO A 642 -0.88 33.78 -11.70
CA PRO A 642 -1.38 33.96 -13.06
C PRO A 642 -2.68 34.75 -13.09
N GLN A 643 -2.75 35.68 -14.04
CA GLN A 643 -3.89 36.57 -14.24
C GLN A 643 -5.04 35.88 -14.99
N THR A 644 -4.73 34.91 -15.84
CA THR A 644 -5.68 34.16 -16.66
C THR A 644 -5.31 32.69 -16.74
N TYR A 645 -6.32 31.84 -16.95
CA TYR A 645 -6.16 30.39 -17.10
C TYR A 645 -6.75 29.92 -18.43
N THR A 646 -6.02 29.06 -19.14
CA THR A 646 -6.62 28.21 -20.17
C THR A 646 -7.13 26.93 -19.52
N ALA A 647 -8.44 26.73 -19.53
CA ALA A 647 -9.03 25.53 -18.96
C ALA A 647 -9.18 24.42 -20.01
N LEU A 648 -8.77 23.20 -19.67
CA LEU A 648 -8.82 22.03 -20.55
C LEU A 648 -9.68 20.93 -19.91
N TYR A 649 -10.48 20.24 -20.71
CA TYR A 649 -11.29 19.10 -20.29
C TYR A 649 -10.60 17.81 -20.70
N TYR A 650 -10.19 16.98 -19.74
CA TYR A 650 -9.46 15.74 -20.00
C TYR A 650 -10.31 14.51 -19.69
N THR A 651 -10.63 13.73 -20.71
CA THR A 651 -11.54 12.57 -20.61
C THR A 651 -10.85 11.25 -20.21
N GLY A 652 -9.53 11.29 -19.98
CA GLY A 652 -8.67 10.11 -19.80
C GLY A 652 -7.99 9.64 -21.09
N ASN A 653 -8.42 10.13 -22.26
CA ASN A 653 -7.82 9.81 -23.56
C ASN A 653 -7.89 10.94 -24.59
N HIS A 654 -8.52 12.08 -24.27
CA HIS A 654 -8.63 13.24 -25.18
C HIS A 654 -8.76 14.55 -24.39
N TYR A 655 -8.20 15.62 -24.95
CA TYR A 655 -8.30 17.00 -24.43
C TYR A 655 -9.25 17.84 -25.28
N GLU A 656 -10.11 18.61 -24.62
CA GLU A 656 -10.93 19.68 -25.21
C GLU A 656 -10.75 20.99 -24.44
N LEU A 657 -11.27 22.09 -24.96
CA LEU A 657 -11.23 23.38 -24.27
C LEU A 657 -12.45 23.56 -23.37
N VAL A 658 -12.23 24.16 -22.20
CA VAL A 658 -13.29 24.66 -21.32
C VAL A 658 -13.30 26.19 -21.40
N VAL A 659 -14.46 26.74 -21.70
CA VAL A 659 -14.67 28.18 -21.81
C VAL A 659 -15.79 28.64 -20.89
N ARG A 660 -15.70 29.90 -20.45
CA ARG A 660 -16.77 30.53 -19.68
C ARG A 660 -17.86 31.05 -20.62
N LYS A 661 -19.11 30.73 -20.32
CA LYS A 661 -20.29 31.28 -20.98
C LYS A 661 -20.36 32.79 -20.72
N ARG A 662 -20.62 33.58 -21.75
CA ARG A 662 -20.89 35.02 -21.59
C ARG A 662 -22.27 35.17 -20.95
N GLN A 663 -22.38 36.04 -19.95
CA GLN A 663 -23.69 36.42 -19.39
C GLN A 663 -24.41 37.36 -20.35
#